data_AF-A0A8E1T138-F1
#
_entry.id   AF-A0A8E1T138-F1
#
_cell.length_a   1.000
_cell.length_b   1.000
_cell.length_c   1.000
_cell.angle_alpha   90.00
_cell.angle_beta   90.00
_cell.angle_gamma   90.00
#
_symmetry.space_group_name_H-M   'P 1'
#
loop_
_entity.id
_entity.type
_entity.pdbx_description
1 polymer ?
#
loop_
_entity_poly.entity_id
_entity_poly.type
_entity_poly.pdbx_seq_one_letter_code
_entity_poly.pdbx_strand_id
1 'polypeptide(L)'
;MTGLETGLVMGGKFLAPHAAKAALKLAKRVTYRWRVDRDVHGRLNLKYRRRHFRSWLKTIKASDLDQPVEIGGPELAVRLSKWLSERDPAWERNPERLSCARRIIEATYLAILKLADPGLERQLREQWSRGRNEDLIERLVTLTGRSAPVSPEDLSVWLLRRSTERRRLRLAAFDVDADAVDDQLDALRAFVPDLRAGSFRVLVGSFGAGKSEIAEEWHRITISRITESPTSPVPVWLSARDVAASGLESSLAQLAGDVRVRSHGAAIVVDGLDEVDGATAEAIARDARVLVAGDPRSTVLATCRPSVLLESADDIAVDGFSEDAARAFVEALAGGRHLTFKWSDDLIDTIRRPFFALAAGSLIAAGHSAANQVELIDKLVQGALTRPNSSSATSSSDLFKILIRLGVSLTRSSGRLDGLSFQERQSVLSTRLVSRNVSNNASFVLPIFEQWFAAQALIEESDLFAEAISSPEHFDRWRWAVAIATLDGNSDQVDDMIEGCVRSNPGAGAWLIEQITPQKSTSQSADEGSVDPDSVGSRLLRANRAWIDSLGPLSTMLFPIADASKPIRLGTRVTGRFLEVGWSTTAPTADECIPLPDHIQFFSPSDKEWQFRSGGRLPGGIQWPWTKVRDHIASSTLNLLNGPTVLGPMGGIWHQEIRYRTARLLVSESGMRHDPLNRQRVIKAGISLVNQIDPNVENATIQLGSHTVELVDIKDLIAWLQSQGFESLERVAPRSDVLQPSPGGWVWDLYTPEHMARFCAETYGLACVAYDEVANTSFSAFGWSLGHRVIRPFGIFGLVTYQESALGTTPTFAYEMLPEEVLREVISKEEGLIVSTNGRSAVKLLPHPTGDSDDWRKLAEAQAKLTSEWILKNEIKTPFQNISSYNTIIECGHERPVSYVAAQWIWADLNLLSLAKGTFPQLDR
;
A
#
# COMPACT_ATOMS: atom_id res chain seq x y z
N MET A 1 36.83 8.02 4.75
CA MET A 1 38.01 7.23 4.35
C MET A 1 38.47 6.44 5.57
N THR A 2 38.04 5.18 5.69
CA THR A 2 38.39 4.26 6.78
C THR A 2 39.54 3.34 6.33
N GLY A 3 40.42 2.94 7.26
CA GLY A 3 41.68 2.23 7.03
C GLY A 3 41.62 0.80 6.45
N LEU A 4 40.57 0.47 5.68
CA LEU A 4 40.45 -0.77 4.90
C LEU A 4 41.17 -0.69 3.54
N GLU A 5 41.43 0.51 3.02
CA GLU A 5 42.13 0.71 1.73
C GLU A 5 43.62 0.29 1.76
N THR A 6 44.24 0.19 2.92
CA THR A 6 45.67 -0.17 3.04
C THR A 6 45.94 -1.68 2.90
N GLY A 7 44.92 -2.53 3.02
CA GLY A 7 45.04 -3.99 2.77
C GLY A 7 45.00 -4.38 1.27
N LEU A 8 44.51 -3.48 0.41
CA LEU A 8 44.02 -3.75 -0.95
C LEU A 8 45.08 -3.93 -2.05
N VAL A 9 46.37 -3.65 -1.81
CA VAL A 9 47.37 -3.49 -2.89
C VAL A 9 48.37 -4.67 -3.01
N MET A 10 48.28 -5.69 -2.16
CA MET A 10 49.43 -6.61 -1.97
C MET A 10 49.51 -7.77 -2.98
N GLY A 11 48.41 -8.24 -3.58
CA GLY A 11 48.44 -9.36 -4.53
C GLY A 11 49.26 -9.09 -5.79
N GLY A 12 49.10 -7.89 -6.36
CA GLY A 12 49.85 -7.43 -7.54
C GLY A 12 51.34 -7.26 -7.22
N LYS A 13 51.69 -6.85 -6.00
CA LYS A 13 53.09 -6.69 -5.58
C LYS A 13 53.91 -7.99 -5.63
N PHE A 14 53.27 -9.17 -5.49
CA PHE A 14 54.00 -10.44 -5.55
C PHE A 14 54.32 -10.89 -6.97
N LEU A 15 53.45 -10.58 -7.94
CA LEU A 15 53.67 -10.91 -9.33
C LEU A 15 54.33 -9.80 -10.13
N ALA A 16 54.16 -8.52 -9.77
CA ALA A 16 54.74 -7.38 -10.48
C ALA A 16 56.24 -7.55 -10.78
N PRO A 17 57.11 -7.98 -9.83
CA PRO A 17 58.53 -8.23 -10.09
C PRO A 17 58.80 -9.37 -11.08
N HIS A 18 57.80 -10.22 -11.32
CA HIS A 18 57.90 -11.45 -12.10
C HIS A 18 56.97 -11.48 -13.32
N ALA A 19 56.07 -10.50 -13.48
CA ALA A 19 54.97 -10.48 -14.43
C ALA A 19 55.47 -10.50 -15.88
N ALA A 20 56.42 -9.64 -16.22
CA ALA A 20 57.05 -9.60 -17.54
C ALA A 20 57.75 -10.92 -17.89
N LYS A 21 58.46 -11.52 -16.92
CA LYS A 21 59.20 -12.78 -17.10
C LYS A 21 58.24 -13.98 -17.22
N ALA A 22 57.18 -14.00 -16.43
CA ALA A 22 56.13 -15.01 -16.46
C ALA A 22 55.36 -14.95 -17.79
N ALA A 23 54.88 -13.78 -18.19
CA ALA A 23 54.19 -13.57 -19.47
C ALA A 23 55.06 -13.96 -20.67
N LEU A 24 56.34 -13.56 -20.69
CA LEU A 24 57.26 -13.93 -21.78
C LEU A 24 57.53 -15.44 -21.82
N LYS A 25 57.64 -16.10 -20.67
CA LYS A 25 57.75 -17.58 -20.59
C LYS A 25 56.46 -18.27 -21.05
N LEU A 26 55.28 -17.76 -20.68
CA LEU A 26 53.99 -18.27 -21.13
C LEU A 26 53.88 -18.16 -22.66
N ALA A 27 54.24 -17.01 -23.24
CA ALA A 27 54.21 -16.81 -24.69
C ALA A 27 55.19 -17.71 -25.46
N LYS A 28 56.45 -17.80 -25.00
CA LYS A 28 57.55 -18.41 -25.78
C LYS A 28 57.88 -19.87 -25.43
N ARG A 29 57.64 -20.35 -24.21
CA ARG A 29 58.10 -21.69 -23.77
C ARG A 29 56.95 -22.68 -23.62
N VAL A 30 56.90 -23.67 -24.53
CA VAL A 30 55.89 -24.76 -24.52
C VAL A 30 55.91 -25.54 -23.20
N THR A 31 57.11 -25.85 -22.70
CA THR A 31 57.31 -26.60 -21.44
C THR A 31 56.79 -25.86 -20.21
N TYR A 32 56.91 -24.53 -20.18
CA TYR A 32 56.40 -23.71 -19.08
C TYR A 32 54.87 -23.76 -19.01
N ARG A 33 54.18 -23.58 -20.15
CA ARG A 33 52.73 -23.73 -20.25
C ARG A 33 52.23 -25.12 -19.88
N TRP A 34 52.98 -26.16 -20.24
CA TRP A 34 52.64 -27.54 -19.88
C TRP A 34 52.74 -27.77 -18.36
N ARG A 35 53.76 -27.19 -17.71
CA ARG A 35 53.90 -27.26 -16.25
C ARG A 35 52.79 -26.49 -15.53
N VAL A 36 52.44 -25.30 -15.99
CA VAL A 36 51.30 -24.51 -15.46
C VAL A 36 50.00 -25.31 -15.62
N ASP A 37 49.67 -25.78 -16.83
CA ASP A 37 48.46 -26.58 -17.08
C ASP A 37 48.41 -27.88 -16.25
N ARG A 38 49.54 -28.58 -16.10
CA ARG A 38 49.60 -29.77 -15.25
C ARG A 38 49.32 -29.44 -13.78
N ASP A 39 49.89 -28.35 -13.27
CA ASP A 39 49.70 -27.95 -11.87
C ASP A 39 48.27 -27.43 -11.62
N VAL A 40 47.71 -26.63 -12.54
CA VAL A 40 46.30 -26.18 -12.51
C VAL A 40 45.35 -27.38 -12.52
N HIS A 41 45.54 -28.31 -13.45
CA HIS A 41 44.70 -29.50 -13.56
C HIS A 41 44.83 -30.43 -12.36
N GLY A 42 46.04 -30.55 -11.77
CA GLY A 42 46.25 -31.33 -10.56
C GLY A 42 45.61 -30.71 -9.30
N ARG A 43 45.35 -29.40 -9.31
CA ARG A 43 44.69 -28.68 -8.20
C ARG A 43 43.17 -28.67 -8.31
N LEU A 44 42.65 -28.69 -9.53
CA LEU A 44 41.23 -28.48 -9.80
C LEU A 44 40.57 -29.76 -10.30
N ASN A 45 39.50 -30.18 -9.64
CA ASN A 45 38.61 -31.21 -10.16
C ASN A 45 37.61 -30.63 -11.18
N LEU A 46 38.11 -29.91 -12.20
CA LEU A 46 37.29 -29.26 -13.23
C LEU A 46 37.57 -29.87 -14.60
N LYS A 47 36.51 -30.14 -15.36
CA LYS A 47 36.60 -30.61 -16.74
C LYS A 47 36.70 -29.42 -17.69
N TYR A 48 37.86 -29.23 -18.30
CA TYR A 48 38.06 -28.28 -19.40
C TYR A 48 39.04 -28.84 -20.42
N ARG A 49 38.94 -28.40 -21.68
CA ARG A 49 39.84 -28.83 -22.75
C ARG A 49 41.22 -28.20 -22.56
N ARG A 50 42.15 -28.97 -21.96
CA ARG A 50 43.56 -28.57 -21.69
C ARG A 50 44.32 -28.02 -22.91
N ARG A 51 43.98 -28.44 -24.13
CA ARG A 51 44.57 -27.87 -25.36
C ARG A 51 44.20 -26.39 -25.55
N HIS A 52 42.94 -26.03 -25.33
CA HIS A 52 42.45 -24.66 -25.49
C HIS A 52 42.96 -23.75 -24.38
N PHE A 53 43.00 -24.24 -23.14
CA PHE A 53 43.61 -23.52 -22.01
C PHE A 53 45.10 -23.19 -22.26
N ARG A 54 45.90 -24.16 -22.70
CA ARG A 54 47.32 -23.93 -23.05
C ARG A 54 47.51 -22.97 -24.24
N SER A 55 46.52 -22.85 -25.12
CA SER A 55 46.51 -21.87 -26.20
C SER A 55 46.19 -20.48 -25.67
N TRP A 56 45.19 -20.37 -24.78
CA TRP A 56 44.82 -19.12 -24.12
C TRP A 56 45.98 -18.53 -23.31
N LEU A 57 46.76 -19.36 -22.60
CA LEU A 57 47.96 -18.92 -21.88
C LEU A 57 48.97 -18.14 -22.75
N LYS A 58 48.99 -18.34 -24.08
CA LYS A 58 49.85 -17.56 -24.99
C LYS A 58 49.42 -16.10 -25.13
N THR A 59 48.16 -15.80 -24.81
CA THR A 59 47.53 -14.50 -25.01
C THR A 59 47.67 -13.57 -23.81
N ILE A 60 48.16 -14.09 -22.68
CA ILE A 60 48.39 -13.33 -21.45
C ILE A 60 49.59 -12.40 -21.65
N LYS A 61 49.38 -11.11 -21.39
CA LYS A 61 50.42 -10.07 -21.47
C LYS A 61 51.03 -9.79 -20.09
N ALA A 62 52.17 -9.10 -20.07
CA ALA A 62 52.79 -8.66 -18.82
C ALA A 62 51.85 -7.76 -18.00
N SER A 63 51.17 -6.83 -18.67
CA SER A 63 50.17 -5.94 -18.08
C SER A 63 49.01 -6.68 -17.40
N ASP A 64 48.63 -7.86 -17.90
CA ASP A 64 47.55 -8.67 -17.35
C ASP A 64 47.94 -9.30 -15.99
N LEU A 65 49.24 -9.52 -15.76
CA LEU A 65 49.78 -10.17 -14.56
C LEU A 65 50.38 -9.18 -13.55
N ASP A 66 50.56 -7.92 -13.96
CA ASP A 66 51.12 -6.84 -13.14
C ASP A 66 50.07 -6.21 -12.22
N GLN A 67 48.78 -6.30 -12.60
CA GLN A 67 47.68 -5.88 -11.75
C GLN A 67 47.47 -6.84 -10.57
N PRO A 68 46.98 -6.32 -9.42
CA PRO A 68 46.44 -7.17 -8.37
C PRO A 68 45.41 -8.16 -8.92
N VAL A 69 45.47 -9.40 -8.44
CA VAL A 69 44.55 -10.48 -8.84
C VAL A 69 43.10 -10.06 -8.67
N GLU A 70 42.82 -9.27 -7.64
CA GLU A 70 41.54 -8.70 -7.28
C GLU A 70 40.96 -7.80 -8.39
N ILE A 71 41.84 -7.20 -9.22
CA ILE A 71 41.49 -6.30 -10.32
C ILE A 71 41.58 -7.03 -11.66
N GLY A 72 42.72 -7.66 -11.96
CA GLY A 72 42.99 -8.27 -13.26
C GLY A 72 42.48 -9.72 -13.39
N GLY A 73 42.33 -10.44 -12.28
CA GLY A 73 41.84 -11.82 -12.25
C GLY A 73 40.42 -11.99 -12.80
N PRO A 74 39.44 -11.15 -12.40
CA PRO A 74 38.09 -11.18 -12.96
C PRO A 74 38.08 -10.94 -14.48
N GLU A 75 38.83 -9.94 -14.97
CA GLU A 75 38.94 -9.65 -16.42
C GLU A 75 39.53 -10.85 -17.18
N LEU A 76 40.55 -11.49 -16.62
CA LEU A 76 41.14 -12.70 -17.18
C LEU A 76 40.16 -13.89 -17.15
N ALA A 77 39.33 -14.03 -16.12
CA ALA A 77 38.33 -15.07 -16.03
C ALA A 77 37.23 -14.89 -17.09
N VAL A 78 36.75 -13.66 -17.31
CA VAL A 78 35.82 -13.33 -18.40
C VAL A 78 36.43 -13.66 -19.76
N ARG A 79 37.68 -13.21 -20.00
CA ARG A 79 38.41 -13.52 -21.24
C ARG A 79 38.63 -15.01 -21.45
N LEU A 80 38.99 -15.75 -20.41
CA LEU A 80 39.17 -17.21 -20.46
C LEU A 80 37.85 -17.91 -20.75
N SER A 81 36.77 -17.53 -20.05
CA SER A 81 35.44 -18.10 -20.26
C SER A 81 35.01 -17.91 -21.70
N LYS A 82 35.07 -16.68 -22.22
CA LYS A 82 34.77 -16.36 -23.63
C LYS A 82 35.64 -17.18 -24.60
N TRP A 83 36.94 -17.28 -24.34
CA TRP A 83 37.87 -18.05 -25.18
C TRP A 83 37.53 -19.53 -25.25
N LEU A 84 37.14 -20.13 -24.12
CA LEU A 84 36.75 -21.53 -24.02
C LEU A 84 35.38 -21.77 -24.65
N SER A 85 34.41 -20.88 -24.41
CA SER A 85 33.07 -20.92 -25.01
C SER A 85 33.10 -20.96 -26.54
N GLU A 86 33.94 -20.14 -27.17
CA GLU A 86 34.11 -20.10 -28.64
C GLU A 86 34.67 -21.42 -29.22
N ARG A 87 35.23 -22.30 -28.40
CA ARG A 87 36.02 -23.48 -28.84
C ARG A 87 35.57 -24.80 -28.25
N ASP A 88 34.72 -24.76 -27.22
CA ASP A 88 34.20 -25.93 -26.52
C ASP A 88 32.70 -25.76 -26.23
N PRO A 89 31.83 -26.36 -27.06
CA PRO A 89 30.38 -26.30 -26.87
C PRO A 89 29.89 -26.91 -25.54
N ALA A 90 30.70 -27.74 -24.87
CA ALA A 90 30.37 -28.24 -23.53
C ALA A 90 30.64 -27.18 -22.46
N TRP A 91 31.65 -26.33 -22.65
CA TRP A 91 31.94 -25.20 -21.76
C TRP A 91 30.87 -24.12 -21.86
N GLU A 92 30.43 -23.79 -23.09
CA GLU A 92 29.41 -22.75 -23.28
C GLU A 92 28.06 -23.13 -22.64
N ARG A 93 27.71 -24.42 -22.67
CA ARG A 93 26.51 -24.95 -22.01
C ARG A 93 26.62 -25.06 -20.48
N ASN A 94 27.81 -24.86 -19.91
CA ASN A 94 27.98 -24.92 -18.46
C ASN A 94 27.40 -23.64 -17.81
N PRO A 95 26.38 -23.75 -16.93
CA PRO A 95 25.79 -22.60 -16.25
C PRO A 95 26.70 -21.96 -15.20
N GLU A 96 27.82 -22.59 -14.85
CA GLU A 96 28.81 -22.12 -13.86
C GLU A 96 30.16 -21.75 -14.49
N ARG A 97 30.17 -21.56 -15.81
CA ARG A 97 31.42 -21.41 -16.57
C ARG A 97 32.29 -20.25 -16.12
N LEU A 98 31.72 -19.17 -15.59
CA LEU A 98 32.52 -18.06 -15.05
C LEU A 98 33.18 -18.41 -13.72
N SER A 99 32.50 -19.10 -12.81
CA SER A 99 33.09 -19.60 -11.57
C SER A 99 34.17 -20.64 -11.84
N CYS A 100 33.94 -21.52 -12.81
CA CYS A 100 34.95 -22.46 -13.27
C CYS A 100 36.17 -21.72 -13.87
N ALA A 101 35.95 -20.68 -14.68
CA ALA A 101 37.03 -19.86 -15.23
C ALA A 101 37.81 -19.14 -14.12
N ARG A 102 37.13 -18.52 -13.15
CA ARG A 102 37.73 -17.88 -11.97
C ARG A 102 38.66 -18.84 -11.23
N ARG A 103 38.17 -20.04 -10.90
CA ARG A 103 38.97 -21.09 -10.23
C ARG A 103 40.19 -21.50 -11.05
N ILE A 104 40.06 -21.59 -12.38
CA ILE A 104 41.20 -21.85 -13.29
C ILE A 104 42.20 -20.69 -13.25
N ILE A 105 41.74 -19.44 -13.27
CA ILE A 105 42.61 -18.26 -13.16
C ILE A 105 43.37 -18.28 -11.84
N GLU A 106 42.68 -18.47 -10.72
CA GLU A 106 43.31 -18.57 -9.39
C GLU A 106 44.37 -19.68 -9.35
N ALA A 107 44.04 -20.89 -9.78
CA ALA A 107 45.03 -21.95 -9.86
C ALA A 107 46.20 -21.60 -10.81
N THR A 108 45.96 -20.81 -11.86
CA THR A 108 46.99 -20.33 -12.78
C THR A 108 47.95 -19.38 -12.09
N TYR A 109 47.44 -18.42 -11.31
CA TYR A 109 48.24 -17.50 -10.50
C TYR A 109 49.14 -18.28 -9.51
N LEU A 110 48.58 -19.25 -8.78
CA LEU A 110 49.34 -20.10 -7.86
C LEU A 110 50.39 -20.95 -8.59
N ALA A 111 50.06 -21.51 -9.75
CA ALA A 111 50.98 -22.32 -10.54
C ALA A 111 52.15 -21.50 -11.12
N ILE A 112 51.89 -20.25 -11.53
CA ILE A 112 52.93 -19.32 -12.00
C ILE A 112 53.88 -18.98 -10.84
N LEU A 113 53.33 -18.65 -9.67
CA LEU A 113 54.11 -18.33 -8.47
C LEU A 113 54.94 -19.52 -8.00
N LYS A 114 54.37 -20.72 -7.91
CA LYS A 114 55.11 -21.96 -7.57
C LYS A 114 56.32 -22.19 -8.48
N LEU A 115 56.18 -21.90 -9.77
CA LEU A 115 57.25 -22.04 -10.75
C LEU A 115 58.30 -20.91 -10.69
N ALA A 116 57.98 -19.79 -10.02
CA ALA A 116 58.90 -18.71 -9.73
C ALA A 116 59.63 -18.94 -8.40
N ASP A 117 58.86 -19.18 -7.33
CA ASP A 117 59.31 -19.49 -5.97
C ASP A 117 58.18 -20.23 -5.19
N PRO A 118 58.42 -21.47 -4.71
CA PRO A 118 57.46 -22.21 -3.88
C PRO A 118 57.02 -21.51 -2.58
N GLY A 119 57.85 -20.64 -2.00
CA GLY A 119 57.53 -19.88 -0.78
C GLY A 119 56.43 -18.83 -1.02
N LEU A 120 56.43 -18.20 -2.20
CA LEU A 120 55.43 -17.20 -2.59
C LEU A 120 54.03 -17.82 -2.78
N GLU A 121 53.96 -19.10 -3.19
CA GLU A 121 52.68 -19.80 -3.31
C GLU A 121 51.99 -19.93 -1.94
N ARG A 122 52.75 -20.29 -0.90
CA ARG A 122 52.20 -20.51 0.45
C ARG A 122 51.65 -19.19 1.03
N GLN A 123 52.41 -18.10 0.87
CA GLN A 123 51.98 -16.77 1.29
C GLN A 123 50.71 -16.29 0.57
N LEU A 124 50.59 -16.53 -0.75
CA LEU A 124 49.38 -16.15 -1.49
C LEU A 124 48.15 -16.97 -1.05
N ARG A 125 48.31 -18.28 -0.79
CA ARG A 125 47.21 -19.13 -0.29
C ARG A 125 46.70 -18.67 1.08
N GLU A 126 47.60 -18.34 2.00
CA GLU A 126 47.24 -17.85 3.34
C GLU A 126 46.51 -16.50 3.27
N GLN A 127 46.82 -15.66 2.28
CA GLN A 127 46.09 -14.41 2.05
C GLN A 127 44.71 -14.59 1.40
N TRP A 128 44.52 -15.59 0.53
CA TRP A 128 43.24 -15.82 -0.14
C TRP A 128 42.12 -16.29 0.80
N SER A 129 42.44 -16.79 1.99
CA SER A 129 41.43 -17.33 2.92
C SER A 129 40.70 -16.27 3.79
N ARG A 130 40.99 -14.97 3.68
CA ARG A 130 40.48 -13.92 4.62
C ARG A 130 39.66 -12.78 3.99
N GLY A 131 38.72 -13.06 3.09
CA GLY A 131 37.74 -12.05 2.58
C GLY A 131 37.92 -11.58 1.14
N ARG A 132 39.06 -11.86 0.50
CA ARG A 132 39.35 -11.46 -0.90
C ARG A 132 38.54 -12.19 -1.97
N ASN A 133 37.92 -13.33 -1.64
CA ASN A 133 37.06 -14.07 -2.55
C ASN A 133 35.82 -13.23 -2.94
N GLU A 134 35.33 -12.41 -2.01
CA GLU A 134 34.11 -11.61 -2.20
C GLU A 134 34.32 -10.46 -3.20
N ASP A 135 35.48 -9.77 -3.15
CA ASP A 135 35.83 -8.68 -4.08
C ASP A 135 36.01 -9.19 -5.52
N LEU A 136 36.64 -10.37 -5.66
CA LEU A 136 36.80 -11.04 -6.94
C LEU A 136 35.45 -11.38 -7.56
N ILE A 137 34.55 -11.95 -6.77
CA ILE A 137 33.20 -12.32 -7.22
C ILE A 137 32.40 -11.07 -7.59
N GLU A 138 32.41 -10.01 -6.76
CA GLU A 138 31.70 -8.77 -7.06
C GLU A 138 32.15 -8.18 -8.40
N ARG A 139 33.47 -8.08 -8.61
CA ARG A 139 34.00 -7.51 -9.84
C ARG A 139 33.73 -8.41 -11.04
N LEU A 140 33.76 -9.72 -10.87
CA LEU A 140 33.41 -10.69 -11.91
C LEU A 140 31.95 -10.53 -12.37
N VAL A 141 31.01 -10.44 -11.43
CA VAL A 141 29.58 -10.21 -11.73
C VAL A 141 29.38 -8.83 -12.35
N THR A 142 30.05 -7.80 -11.84
CA THR A 142 29.96 -6.42 -12.38
C THR A 142 30.43 -6.34 -13.83
N LEU A 143 31.52 -7.03 -14.19
CA LEU A 143 32.06 -7.04 -15.56
C LEU A 143 31.19 -7.81 -16.56
N THR A 144 30.42 -8.80 -16.10
CA THR A 144 29.66 -9.70 -16.97
C THR A 144 28.17 -9.39 -17.00
N GLY A 145 27.72 -8.45 -16.17
CA GLY A 145 26.31 -8.14 -15.99
C GLY A 145 25.66 -9.07 -14.97
N ARG A 146 24.44 -8.72 -14.55
CA ARG A 146 23.77 -9.35 -13.41
C ARG A 146 23.29 -10.79 -13.68
N SER A 147 23.23 -11.23 -14.95
CA SER A 147 22.90 -12.62 -15.36
C SER A 147 24.12 -13.55 -15.51
N ALA A 148 25.21 -13.25 -14.79
CA ALA A 148 26.48 -13.96 -14.91
C ALA A 148 26.33 -15.49 -14.64
N PRO A 149 26.85 -16.38 -15.52
CA PRO A 149 26.86 -17.83 -15.28
C PRO A 149 27.89 -18.25 -14.20
N VAL A 150 27.59 -17.94 -12.93
CA VAL A 150 28.39 -18.23 -11.72
C VAL A 150 27.78 -19.34 -10.86
N SER A 151 28.57 -20.16 -10.17
CA SER A 151 28.04 -21.25 -9.33
C SER A 151 27.10 -20.73 -8.22
N PRO A 152 26.21 -21.58 -7.67
CA PRO A 152 25.36 -21.21 -6.54
C PRO A 152 26.15 -20.66 -5.35
N GLU A 153 27.36 -21.18 -5.06
CA GLU A 153 28.17 -20.66 -3.95
C GLU A 153 28.73 -19.26 -4.24
N ASP A 154 29.23 -19.01 -5.46
CA ASP A 154 29.70 -17.67 -5.81
C ASP A 154 28.52 -16.66 -5.87
N LEU A 155 27.34 -17.11 -6.31
CA LEU A 155 26.13 -16.30 -6.32
C LEU A 155 25.68 -15.95 -4.89
N SER A 156 25.69 -16.90 -3.95
CA SER A 156 25.28 -16.66 -2.57
C SER A 156 26.19 -15.66 -1.86
N VAL A 157 27.51 -15.75 -2.08
CA VAL A 157 28.48 -14.77 -1.58
C VAL A 157 28.18 -13.36 -2.11
N TRP A 158 27.91 -13.24 -3.41
CA TRP A 158 27.57 -11.94 -4.01
C TRP A 158 26.27 -11.36 -3.45
N LEU A 159 25.23 -12.19 -3.33
CA LEU A 159 23.92 -11.78 -2.81
C LEU A 159 23.99 -11.39 -1.33
N LEU A 160 24.72 -12.15 -0.51
CA LEU A 160 24.94 -11.81 0.91
C LEU A 160 25.64 -10.47 1.06
N ARG A 161 26.70 -10.22 0.27
CA ARG A 161 27.39 -8.91 0.29
C ARG A 161 26.45 -7.77 -0.07
N ARG A 162 25.57 -7.95 -1.06
CA ARG A 162 24.57 -6.95 -1.44
C ARG A 162 23.53 -6.72 -0.34
N SER A 163 23.11 -7.79 0.33
CA SER A 163 22.24 -7.72 1.51
C SER A 163 22.88 -6.93 2.65
N THR A 164 24.12 -7.26 3.00
CA THR A 164 24.91 -6.53 4.02
C THR A 164 25.07 -5.05 3.65
N GLU A 165 25.36 -4.74 2.39
CA GLU A 165 25.51 -3.35 1.95
C GLU A 165 24.20 -2.56 2.05
N ARG A 166 23.05 -3.16 1.70
CA ARG A 166 21.73 -2.52 1.88
C ARG A 166 21.45 -2.22 3.35
N ARG A 167 21.68 -3.18 4.25
CA ARG A 167 21.51 -3.00 5.70
C ARG A 167 22.45 -1.92 6.23
N ARG A 168 23.73 -1.96 5.84
CA ARG A 168 24.76 -0.97 6.22
C ARG A 168 24.38 0.44 5.77
N LEU A 169 23.90 0.63 4.54
CA LEU A 169 23.46 1.93 4.04
C LEU A 169 22.31 2.46 4.90
N ARG A 170 21.26 1.66 5.15
CA ARG A 170 20.11 2.05 5.99
C ARG A 170 20.53 2.45 7.41
N LEU A 171 21.44 1.71 8.03
CA LEU A 171 21.93 1.99 9.39
C LEU A 171 22.91 3.16 9.48
N ALA A 172 23.60 3.49 8.38
CA ALA A 172 24.55 4.60 8.33
C ALA A 172 23.91 5.97 8.61
N ALA A 173 22.61 6.11 8.37
CA ALA A 173 21.83 7.30 8.72
C ALA A 173 21.76 7.54 10.24
N PHE A 174 21.90 6.49 11.05
CA PHE A 174 21.84 6.53 12.51
C PHE A 174 23.24 6.49 13.18
N ASP A 175 24.31 6.42 12.39
CA ASP A 175 25.69 6.16 12.86
C ASP A 175 25.85 4.84 13.63
N VAL A 176 25.00 3.87 13.31
CA VAL A 176 24.99 2.55 13.92
C VAL A 176 25.75 1.58 13.02
N ASP A 177 26.68 0.83 13.61
CA ASP A 177 27.33 -0.29 12.92
C ASP A 177 26.38 -1.49 12.83
N ALA A 178 26.29 -2.11 11.65
CA ALA A 178 25.38 -3.24 11.42
C ALA A 178 25.70 -4.42 12.33
N ASP A 179 26.99 -4.69 12.55
CA ASP A 179 27.44 -5.80 13.40
C ASP A 179 27.10 -5.57 14.88
N ALA A 180 26.94 -4.30 15.30
CA ALA A 180 26.63 -3.96 16.69
C ALA A 180 25.15 -4.14 17.05
N VAL A 181 24.28 -4.26 16.05
CA VAL A 181 22.82 -4.39 16.23
C VAL A 181 22.23 -5.67 15.66
N ASP A 182 23.04 -6.54 15.07
CA ASP A 182 22.56 -7.76 14.40
C ASP A 182 21.79 -8.65 15.40
N ASP A 183 22.35 -8.86 16.60
CA ASP A 183 21.72 -9.65 17.68
C ASP A 183 20.39 -9.06 18.18
N GLN A 184 20.21 -7.74 18.11
CA GLN A 184 18.98 -7.08 18.53
C GLN A 184 17.94 -7.05 17.39
N LEU A 185 18.40 -6.94 16.14
CA LEU A 185 17.55 -7.08 14.96
C LEU A 185 17.07 -8.53 14.78
N ASP A 186 17.73 -9.51 15.38
CA ASP A 186 17.22 -10.90 15.46
C ASP A 186 15.84 -11.00 16.11
N ALA A 187 15.43 -10.04 16.97
CA ALA A 187 14.06 -9.99 17.48
C ALA A 187 13.02 -9.85 16.35
N LEU A 188 13.41 -9.30 15.20
CA LEU A 188 12.56 -9.21 14.01
C LEU A 188 12.43 -10.54 13.25
N ARG A 189 13.33 -11.53 13.47
CA ARG A 189 13.24 -12.86 12.84
C ARG A 189 11.92 -13.58 13.16
N ALA A 190 11.35 -13.33 14.34
CA ALA A 190 10.07 -13.88 14.73
C ALA A 190 8.92 -13.48 13.78
N PHE A 191 9.07 -12.37 13.06
CA PHE A 191 8.08 -11.86 12.10
C PHE A 191 8.38 -12.23 10.65
N VAL A 192 9.46 -12.97 10.38
CA VAL A 192 9.79 -13.42 9.02
C VAL A 192 8.81 -14.52 8.61
N PRO A 193 8.00 -14.32 7.56
CA PRO A 193 6.98 -15.27 7.20
C PRO A 193 7.56 -16.52 6.53
N ASP A 194 6.96 -17.66 6.82
CA ASP A 194 7.21 -18.88 6.04
C ASP A 194 6.27 -18.92 4.83
N LEU A 195 6.84 -18.70 3.65
CA LEU A 195 6.10 -18.56 2.41
C LEU A 195 6.07 -19.88 1.62
N ARG A 196 4.89 -20.27 1.16
CA ARG A 196 4.71 -21.44 0.29
C ARG A 196 5.24 -21.18 -1.12
N ALA A 197 5.72 -22.22 -1.79
CA ALA A 197 6.00 -22.15 -3.23
C ALA A 197 4.73 -21.77 -4.01
N GLY A 198 4.84 -20.91 -5.01
CA GLY A 198 3.70 -20.44 -5.81
C GLY A 198 2.83 -19.40 -5.11
N SER A 199 3.34 -18.74 -4.06
CA SER A 199 2.58 -17.71 -3.33
C SER A 199 3.12 -16.30 -3.55
N PHE A 200 2.19 -15.35 -3.59
CA PHE A 200 2.43 -13.91 -3.48
C PHE A 200 1.90 -13.45 -2.11
N ARG A 201 2.73 -12.74 -1.35
CA ARG A 201 2.37 -12.18 -0.04
C ARG A 201 2.90 -10.76 0.09
N VAL A 202 2.18 -9.93 0.84
CA VAL A 202 2.56 -8.54 1.09
C VAL A 202 2.74 -8.33 2.58
N LEU A 203 3.89 -7.76 2.98
CA LEU A 203 4.09 -7.19 4.31
C LEU A 203 3.47 -5.79 4.32
N VAL A 204 2.39 -5.61 5.08
CA VAL A 204 1.65 -4.36 5.20
C VAL A 204 1.91 -3.77 6.59
N GLY A 205 2.39 -2.54 6.65
CA GLY A 205 2.72 -1.92 7.92
C GLY A 205 3.06 -0.45 7.79
N SER A 206 2.91 0.29 8.88
CA SER A 206 3.16 1.73 8.90
C SER A 206 4.61 2.07 8.54
N PHE A 207 4.87 3.35 8.30
CA PHE A 207 6.24 3.81 8.05
C PHE A 207 7.15 3.44 9.24
N GLY A 208 8.36 2.96 8.95
CA GLY A 208 9.34 2.65 9.98
C GLY A 208 9.08 1.36 10.77
N ALA A 209 8.02 0.60 10.44
CA ALA A 209 7.62 -0.63 11.12
C ALA A 209 8.58 -1.83 10.92
N GLY A 210 9.61 -1.70 10.07
CA GLY A 210 10.62 -2.74 9.85
C GLY A 210 10.35 -3.70 8.69
N LYS A 211 9.36 -3.41 7.82
CA LYS A 211 9.01 -4.25 6.67
C LYS A 211 10.20 -4.65 5.80
N SER A 212 11.02 -3.68 5.38
CA SER A 212 12.20 -3.93 4.54
C SER A 212 13.26 -4.75 5.28
N GLU A 213 13.31 -4.71 6.61
CA GLU A 213 14.23 -5.53 7.40
C GLU A 213 13.76 -6.98 7.51
N ILE A 214 12.45 -7.19 7.72
CA ILE A 214 11.84 -8.53 7.68
C ILE A 214 12.01 -9.16 6.28
N ALA A 215 11.81 -8.38 5.21
CA ALA A 215 12.03 -8.84 3.85
C ALA A 215 13.51 -9.13 3.56
N GLU A 216 14.44 -8.34 4.10
CA GLU A 216 15.89 -8.58 4.01
C GLU A 216 16.28 -9.90 4.69
N GLU A 217 15.71 -10.19 5.84
CA GLU A 217 15.98 -11.44 6.55
C GLU A 217 15.40 -12.66 5.82
N TRP A 218 14.19 -12.55 5.26
CA TRP A 218 13.63 -13.57 4.36
C TRP A 218 14.54 -13.81 3.13
N HIS A 219 15.08 -12.73 2.56
CA HIS A 219 16.03 -12.81 1.45
C HIS A 219 17.33 -13.52 1.85
N ARG A 220 17.88 -13.24 3.05
CA ARG A 220 19.06 -13.94 3.58
C ARG A 220 18.82 -15.43 3.78
N ILE A 221 17.66 -15.81 4.33
CA ILE A 221 17.27 -17.22 4.48
C ILE A 221 17.20 -17.92 3.12
N THR A 222 16.63 -17.27 2.11
CA THR A 222 16.56 -17.84 0.76
C THR A 222 17.94 -17.94 0.09
N ILE A 223 18.86 -17.02 0.34
CA ILE A 223 20.27 -17.13 -0.09
C ILE A 223 20.96 -18.36 0.53
N SER A 224 20.77 -18.61 1.82
CA SER A 224 21.35 -19.79 2.48
C SER A 224 20.84 -21.10 1.85
N ARG A 225 19.55 -21.17 1.48
CA ARG A 225 18.94 -22.36 0.84
C ARG A 225 19.57 -22.73 -0.51
N ILE A 226 20.10 -21.78 -1.28
CA ILE A 226 20.78 -22.11 -2.56
C ILE A 226 22.11 -22.79 -2.35
N THR A 227 22.77 -22.48 -1.23
CA THR A 227 24.06 -23.07 -0.87
C THR A 227 23.86 -24.51 -0.39
N GLU A 228 22.76 -24.77 0.31
CA GLU A 228 22.38 -26.10 0.79
C GLU A 228 21.83 -27.00 -0.33
N SER A 229 21.04 -26.44 -1.25
CA SER A 229 20.45 -27.16 -2.37
C SER A 229 20.52 -26.36 -3.66
N PRO A 230 21.31 -26.81 -4.66
CA PRO A 230 21.42 -26.15 -5.97
C PRO A 230 20.11 -26.09 -6.77
N THR A 231 19.09 -26.85 -6.38
CA THR A 231 17.76 -26.84 -7.02
C THR A 231 16.79 -25.83 -6.40
N SER A 232 17.20 -25.12 -5.35
CA SER A 232 16.39 -24.09 -4.70
C SER A 232 16.08 -22.91 -5.64
N PRO A 233 14.94 -22.22 -5.45
CA PRO A 233 14.61 -21.01 -6.19
C PRO A 233 15.68 -19.93 -6.07
N VAL A 234 15.93 -19.18 -7.14
CA VAL A 234 16.96 -18.14 -7.17
C VAL A 234 16.50 -16.91 -6.37
N PRO A 235 17.23 -16.45 -5.34
CA PRO A 235 16.87 -15.26 -4.58
C PRO A 235 17.10 -14.01 -5.41
N VAL A 236 16.08 -13.14 -5.47
CA VAL A 236 16.12 -11.87 -6.20
C VAL A 236 15.60 -10.76 -5.30
N TRP A 237 16.28 -9.62 -5.27
CA TRP A 237 15.84 -8.40 -4.60
C TRP A 237 15.58 -7.30 -5.61
N LEU A 238 14.38 -6.73 -5.59
CA LEU A 238 13.93 -5.65 -6.45
C LEU A 238 13.36 -4.51 -5.60
N SER A 239 13.66 -3.27 -5.98
CA SER A 239 12.87 -2.12 -5.50
C SER A 239 11.67 -1.91 -6.43
N ALA A 240 10.53 -1.46 -5.90
CA ALA A 240 9.36 -1.16 -6.71
C ALA A 240 9.65 -0.11 -7.79
N ARG A 241 10.51 0.88 -7.49
CA ARG A 241 10.96 1.91 -8.44
C ARG A 241 11.72 1.32 -9.64
N ASP A 242 12.58 0.33 -9.41
CA ASP A 242 13.30 -0.37 -10.49
C ASP A 242 12.34 -1.18 -11.36
N VAL A 243 11.37 -1.85 -10.73
CA VAL A 243 10.33 -2.62 -11.44
C VAL A 243 9.43 -1.70 -12.26
N ALA A 244 9.02 -0.56 -11.70
CA ALA A 244 8.22 0.44 -12.42
C ALA A 244 8.93 0.99 -13.66
N ALA A 245 10.27 1.06 -13.65
CA ALA A 245 11.05 1.55 -14.77
C ALA A 245 11.26 0.52 -15.90
N SER A 246 11.27 -0.78 -15.58
CA SER A 246 11.74 -1.82 -16.52
C SER A 246 10.81 -3.04 -16.67
N GLY A 247 9.81 -3.18 -15.80
CA GLY A 247 8.91 -4.34 -15.71
C GLY A 247 9.50 -5.49 -14.87
N LEU A 248 8.63 -6.29 -14.26
CA LEU A 248 9.03 -7.37 -13.36
C LEU A 248 9.80 -8.47 -14.09
N GLU A 249 9.27 -8.96 -15.22
CA GLU A 249 9.91 -10.02 -16.01
C GLU A 249 11.29 -9.59 -16.53
N SER A 250 11.40 -8.38 -17.10
CA SER A 250 12.67 -7.84 -17.58
C SER A 250 13.69 -7.71 -16.45
N SER A 251 13.25 -7.26 -15.27
CA SER A 251 14.11 -7.15 -14.08
C SER A 251 14.61 -8.52 -13.63
N LEU A 252 13.75 -9.53 -13.63
CA LEU A 252 14.11 -10.92 -13.28
C LEU A 252 15.08 -11.52 -14.30
N ALA A 253 14.81 -11.35 -15.59
CA ALA A 253 15.68 -11.80 -16.67
C ALA A 253 17.08 -11.18 -16.55
N GLN A 254 17.14 -9.89 -16.21
CA GLN A 254 18.40 -9.17 -16.04
C GLN A 254 19.18 -9.65 -14.81
N LEU A 255 18.50 -9.95 -13.69
CA LEU A 255 19.13 -10.29 -12.40
C LEU A 255 19.46 -11.77 -12.21
N ALA A 256 18.59 -12.67 -12.66
CA ALA A 256 18.71 -14.10 -12.42
C ALA A 256 19.00 -14.90 -13.69
N GLY A 257 18.70 -14.34 -14.86
CA GLY A 257 18.83 -14.99 -16.16
C GLY A 257 17.72 -16.01 -16.44
N ASP A 258 17.10 -15.92 -17.62
CA ASP A 258 15.92 -16.70 -18.01
C ASP A 258 16.06 -18.21 -17.81
N VAL A 259 17.24 -18.76 -18.13
CA VAL A 259 17.49 -20.21 -18.06
C VAL A 259 17.41 -20.71 -16.63
N ARG A 260 17.92 -19.95 -15.65
CA ARG A 260 17.90 -20.36 -14.24
C ARG A 260 16.51 -20.24 -13.64
N VAL A 261 15.85 -19.12 -13.90
CA VAL A 261 14.46 -18.88 -13.44
C VAL A 261 13.54 -19.98 -13.96
N ARG A 262 13.59 -20.31 -15.26
CA ARG A 262 12.78 -21.39 -15.83
C ARG A 262 13.10 -22.78 -15.26
N SER A 263 14.33 -23.01 -14.83
CA SER A 263 14.76 -24.33 -14.33
C SER A 263 14.42 -24.54 -12.85
N HIS A 264 14.51 -23.50 -12.03
CA HIS A 264 14.44 -23.63 -10.56
C HIS A 264 13.39 -22.72 -9.89
N GLY A 265 12.75 -21.82 -10.63
CA GLY A 265 11.92 -20.75 -10.06
C GLY A 265 12.76 -19.62 -9.43
N ALA A 266 12.07 -18.63 -8.84
CA ALA A 266 12.69 -17.50 -8.16
C ALA A 266 12.01 -17.17 -6.82
N ALA A 267 12.81 -16.81 -5.81
CA ALA A 267 12.35 -16.26 -4.54
C ALA A 267 12.59 -14.75 -4.54
N ILE A 268 11.53 -13.97 -4.74
CA ILE A 268 11.62 -12.56 -5.13
C ILE A 268 11.14 -11.68 -3.99
N VAL A 269 11.95 -10.69 -3.62
CA VAL A 269 11.50 -9.54 -2.81
C VAL A 269 11.23 -8.36 -3.73
N VAL A 270 10.06 -7.72 -3.56
CA VAL A 270 9.73 -6.42 -4.14
C VAL A 270 9.52 -5.41 -3.01
N ASP A 271 10.55 -4.61 -2.73
CA ASP A 271 10.54 -3.67 -1.60
C ASP A 271 9.99 -2.29 -2.03
N GLY A 272 9.10 -1.74 -1.19
CA GLY A 272 8.64 -0.35 -1.27
C GLY A 272 7.58 -0.09 -2.33
N LEU A 273 6.51 -0.89 -2.41
CA LEU A 273 5.39 -0.62 -3.33
C LEU A 273 4.73 0.75 -3.06
N ASP A 274 4.87 1.30 -1.86
CA ASP A 274 4.44 2.66 -1.51
C ASP A 274 5.35 3.78 -2.05
N GLU A 275 6.46 3.45 -2.71
CA GLU A 275 7.41 4.41 -3.29
C GLU A 275 7.13 4.76 -4.76
N VAL A 276 6.07 4.18 -5.34
CA VAL A 276 5.52 4.45 -6.68
C VAL A 276 4.04 4.84 -6.55
N ASP A 277 3.44 5.36 -7.63
CA ASP A 277 2.00 5.66 -7.61
C ASP A 277 1.16 4.38 -7.45
N GLY A 278 -0.04 4.52 -6.87
CA GLY A 278 -0.89 3.38 -6.50
C GLY A 278 -1.24 2.46 -7.69
N ALA A 279 -1.47 3.04 -8.87
CA ALA A 279 -1.76 2.26 -10.07
C ALA A 279 -0.56 1.39 -10.50
N THR A 280 0.65 1.96 -10.43
CA THR A 280 1.89 1.22 -10.68
C THR A 280 2.14 0.14 -9.62
N ALA A 281 1.87 0.43 -8.35
CA ALA A 281 2.00 -0.55 -7.26
C ALA A 281 1.10 -1.78 -7.48
N GLU A 282 -0.18 -1.56 -7.83
CA GLU A 282 -1.12 -2.65 -8.11
C GLU A 282 -0.73 -3.43 -9.37
N ALA A 283 -0.23 -2.75 -10.41
CA ALA A 283 0.29 -3.41 -11.60
C ALA A 283 1.47 -4.35 -11.27
N ILE A 284 2.41 -3.90 -10.43
CA ILE A 284 3.54 -4.74 -9.98
C ILE A 284 3.05 -5.92 -9.15
N ALA A 285 2.15 -5.70 -8.19
CA ALA A 285 1.57 -6.76 -7.37
C ALA A 285 0.85 -7.81 -8.22
N ARG A 286 0.09 -7.38 -9.22
CA ARG A 286 -0.57 -8.27 -10.17
C ARG A 286 0.42 -9.04 -11.03
N ASP A 287 1.41 -8.40 -11.62
CA ASP A 287 2.42 -9.07 -12.44
C ASP A 287 3.16 -10.15 -11.62
N ALA A 288 3.38 -9.88 -10.32
CA ALA A 288 3.90 -10.87 -9.39
C ALA A 288 2.93 -12.04 -9.14
N ARG A 289 1.62 -11.80 -8.98
CA ARG A 289 0.60 -12.85 -8.87
C ARG A 289 0.56 -13.72 -10.14
N VAL A 290 0.61 -13.12 -11.32
CA VAL A 290 0.66 -13.82 -12.62
C VAL A 290 1.91 -14.68 -12.71
N LEU A 291 3.07 -14.16 -12.28
CA LEU A 291 4.33 -14.90 -12.28
C LEU A 291 4.26 -16.16 -11.42
N VAL A 292 3.78 -16.07 -10.17
CA VAL A 292 3.72 -17.21 -9.26
C VAL A 292 2.66 -18.24 -9.67
N ALA A 293 1.57 -17.80 -10.30
CA ALA A 293 0.58 -18.69 -10.90
C ALA A 293 1.14 -19.42 -12.13
N GLY A 294 1.94 -18.74 -12.96
CA GLY A 294 2.58 -19.30 -14.15
C GLY A 294 3.77 -20.22 -13.87
N ASP A 295 4.49 -19.99 -12.77
CA ASP A 295 5.59 -20.84 -12.29
C ASP A 295 5.44 -21.12 -10.79
N PRO A 296 4.80 -22.24 -10.39
CA PRO A 296 4.57 -22.60 -8.99
C PRO A 296 5.83 -22.80 -8.14
N ARG A 297 7.03 -22.80 -8.74
CA ARG A 297 8.30 -22.83 -8.00
C ARG A 297 8.75 -21.45 -7.55
N SER A 298 8.12 -20.40 -8.07
CA SER A 298 8.43 -19.01 -7.73
C SER A 298 7.57 -18.53 -6.57
N THR A 299 8.13 -17.66 -5.74
CA THR A 299 7.46 -17.05 -4.59
C THR A 299 7.84 -15.58 -4.54
N VAL A 300 6.88 -14.71 -4.23
CA VAL A 300 7.09 -13.26 -4.16
C VAL A 300 6.65 -12.74 -2.80
N LEU A 301 7.54 -11.98 -2.16
CA LEU A 301 7.27 -11.19 -0.95
C LEU A 301 7.38 -9.70 -1.31
N ALA A 302 6.29 -8.96 -1.19
CA ALA A 302 6.28 -7.52 -1.40
C ALA A 302 6.18 -6.76 -0.06
N THR A 303 6.58 -5.48 -0.04
CA THR A 303 6.36 -4.59 1.11
C THR A 303 5.56 -3.37 0.69
N CYS A 304 4.60 -2.92 1.51
CA CYS A 304 3.84 -1.69 1.26
C CYS A 304 3.34 -1.04 2.56
N ARG A 305 2.89 0.22 2.47
CA ARG A 305 2.10 0.87 3.52
C ARG A 305 0.63 0.45 3.42
N PRO A 306 -0.15 0.56 4.53
CA PRO A 306 -1.59 0.41 4.48
C PRO A 306 -2.21 1.34 3.43
N SER A 307 -3.31 0.88 2.81
CA SER A 307 -4.08 1.66 1.84
C SER A 307 -3.34 2.02 0.54
N VAL A 308 -2.20 1.37 0.24
CA VAL A 308 -1.53 1.47 -1.07
C VAL A 308 -2.03 0.40 -2.02
N LEU A 309 -2.10 -0.84 -1.52
CA LEU A 309 -2.78 -1.94 -2.17
C LEU A 309 -4.11 -2.20 -1.47
N LEU A 310 -4.98 -2.93 -2.15
CA LEU A 310 -6.18 -3.47 -1.54
C LEU A 310 -5.81 -4.57 -0.56
N GLU A 311 -6.34 -4.47 0.65
CA GLU A 311 -6.09 -5.46 1.70
C GLU A 311 -6.61 -6.83 1.27
N SER A 312 -5.71 -7.80 1.26
CA SER A 312 -6.03 -9.21 1.06
C SER A 312 -6.01 -9.95 2.39
N ALA A 313 -6.85 -10.98 2.53
CA ALA A 313 -6.78 -11.89 3.68
C ALA A 313 -5.42 -12.62 3.80
N ASP A 314 -4.66 -12.65 2.71
CA ASP A 314 -3.30 -13.19 2.65
C ASP A 314 -2.21 -12.18 3.03
N ASP A 315 -2.55 -10.92 3.28
CA ASP A 315 -1.57 -9.90 3.67
C ASP A 315 -1.11 -10.09 5.11
N ILE A 316 0.15 -9.75 5.37
CA ILE A 316 0.81 -9.95 6.65
C ILE A 316 1.00 -8.58 7.30
N ALA A 317 0.23 -8.32 8.36
CA ALA A 317 0.35 -7.10 9.15
C ALA A 317 1.71 -7.06 9.90
N VAL A 318 2.37 -5.90 9.86
CA VAL A 318 3.63 -5.63 10.54
C VAL A 318 3.45 -4.47 11.50
N ASP A 319 3.28 -4.81 12.79
CA ASP A 319 3.04 -3.85 13.88
C ASP A 319 4.34 -3.30 14.51
N GLY A 320 5.50 -3.85 14.14
CA GLY A 320 6.80 -3.52 14.73
C GLY A 320 7.08 -4.28 16.03
N PHE A 321 7.87 -3.66 16.92
CA PHE A 321 8.23 -4.22 18.21
C PHE A 321 7.08 -4.18 19.23
N SER A 322 7.11 -5.14 20.16
CA SER A 322 6.42 -4.94 21.44
C SER A 322 7.06 -3.78 22.20
N GLU A 323 6.32 -3.19 23.13
CA GLU A 323 6.83 -2.09 23.96
C GLU A 323 8.13 -2.48 24.70
N ASP A 324 8.16 -3.67 25.29
CA ASP A 324 9.34 -4.19 26.00
C ASP A 324 10.54 -4.38 25.07
N ALA A 325 10.32 -4.92 23.87
CA ALA A 325 11.38 -5.11 22.87
C ALA A 325 11.91 -3.78 22.35
N ALA A 326 11.02 -2.80 22.12
CA ALA A 326 11.40 -1.45 21.69
C ALA A 326 12.27 -0.75 22.73
N ARG A 327 11.89 -0.81 24.02
CA ARG A 327 12.68 -0.24 25.12
C ARG A 327 14.05 -0.91 25.25
N ALA A 328 14.09 -2.24 25.24
CA ALA A 328 15.34 -2.99 25.30
C ALA A 328 16.27 -2.65 24.13
N PHE A 329 15.72 -2.46 22.94
CA PHE A 329 16.49 -2.07 21.75
C PHE A 329 17.06 -0.66 21.86
N VAL A 330 16.27 0.31 22.33
CA VAL A 330 16.73 1.69 22.60
C VAL A 330 17.84 1.69 23.67
N GLU A 331 17.67 0.97 24.78
CA GLU A 331 18.66 0.90 25.86
C GLU A 331 19.98 0.27 25.41
N ALA A 332 19.91 -0.78 24.57
CA ALA A 332 21.09 -1.43 24.01
C ALA A 332 21.90 -0.44 23.14
N LEU A 333 21.22 0.30 22.26
CA LEU A 333 21.84 1.31 21.41
C LEU A 333 22.41 2.50 22.20
N ALA A 334 21.70 2.92 23.24
CA ALA A 334 22.09 4.04 24.07
C ALA A 334 23.21 3.72 25.08
N GLY A 335 23.74 2.49 25.07
CA GLY A 335 24.88 2.08 25.89
C GLY A 335 24.56 1.82 27.37
N GLY A 336 23.29 1.63 27.74
CA GLY A 336 22.90 1.33 29.11
C GLY A 336 21.41 1.52 29.40
N ARG A 337 20.99 1.19 30.64
CA ARG A 337 19.62 1.45 31.10
C ARG A 337 19.40 2.96 31.24
N HIS A 338 18.55 3.51 30.39
CA HIS A 338 18.08 4.89 30.49
C HIS A 338 16.68 4.93 31.08
N LEU A 339 16.35 6.04 31.74
CA LEU A 339 15.05 6.24 32.36
C LEU A 339 14.00 6.58 31.29
N THR A 340 13.66 5.60 30.45
CA THR A 340 12.61 5.69 29.41
C THR A 340 11.21 5.89 30.02
N PHE A 341 11.05 5.71 31.33
CA PHE A 341 9.79 5.95 32.06
C PHE A 341 9.30 7.41 32.04
N LYS A 342 10.14 8.38 31.63
CA LYS A 342 9.73 9.79 31.49
C LYS A 342 9.17 10.12 30.11
N TRP A 343 9.14 9.16 29.20
CA TRP A 343 8.61 9.36 27.85
C TRP A 343 7.09 9.39 27.90
N SER A 344 6.50 10.24 27.06
CA SER A 344 5.06 10.22 26.85
C SER A 344 4.63 8.89 26.24
N ASP A 345 3.37 8.51 26.45
CA ASP A 345 2.79 7.30 25.85
C ASP A 345 2.89 7.34 24.32
N ASP A 346 2.76 8.51 23.71
CA ASP A 346 2.93 8.74 22.27
C ASP A 346 4.37 8.46 21.79
N LEU A 347 5.38 8.83 22.57
CA LEU A 347 6.78 8.55 22.24
C LEU A 347 7.10 7.06 22.44
N ILE A 348 6.50 6.42 23.46
CA ILE A 348 6.59 4.97 23.69
C ILE A 348 5.96 4.21 22.51
N ASP A 349 4.77 4.60 22.06
CA ASP A 349 4.14 3.98 20.89
C ASP A 349 4.97 4.24 19.62
N THR A 350 5.54 5.44 19.50
CA THR A 350 6.41 5.79 18.38
C THR A 350 7.63 4.88 18.25
N ILE A 351 8.33 4.58 19.35
CA ILE A 351 9.53 3.73 19.32
C ILE A 351 9.23 2.25 19.06
N ARG A 352 7.97 1.80 19.14
CA ARG A 352 7.62 0.43 18.72
C ARG A 352 7.97 0.19 17.26
N ARG A 353 8.04 1.23 16.45
CA ARG A 353 8.53 1.17 15.08
C ARG A 353 10.07 1.18 15.07
N PRO A 354 10.75 0.14 14.53
CA PRO A 354 12.21 0.00 14.55
C PRO A 354 13.01 1.23 14.09
N PHE A 355 12.52 1.96 13.08
CA PHE A 355 13.16 3.21 12.65
C PHE A 355 13.29 4.23 13.78
N PHE A 356 12.21 4.43 14.54
CA PHE A 356 12.18 5.41 15.62
C PHE A 356 12.91 4.92 16.87
N ALA A 357 12.94 3.61 17.13
CA ALA A 357 13.82 3.05 18.15
C ALA A 357 15.30 3.28 17.82
N LEU A 358 15.72 3.08 16.56
CA LEU A 358 17.08 3.39 16.10
C LEU A 358 17.39 4.88 16.26
N ALA A 359 16.48 5.76 15.83
CA ALA A 359 16.62 7.21 15.98
C ALA A 359 16.78 7.61 17.45
N ALA A 360 15.89 7.13 18.31
CA ALA A 360 15.90 7.48 19.73
C ALA A 360 17.15 6.94 20.44
N GLY A 361 17.52 5.67 20.20
CA GLY A 361 18.73 5.08 20.77
C GLY A 361 20.01 5.83 20.35
N SER A 362 20.12 6.18 19.06
CA SER A 362 21.25 6.97 18.52
C SER A 362 21.32 8.38 19.13
N LEU A 363 20.18 9.06 19.28
CA LEU A 363 20.14 10.40 19.89
C LEU A 363 20.52 10.39 21.37
N ILE A 364 20.04 9.40 22.14
CA ILE A 364 20.42 9.26 23.56
C ILE A 364 21.91 8.93 23.68
N ALA A 365 22.45 8.05 22.83
CA ALA A 365 23.89 7.76 22.79
C ALA A 365 24.72 9.03 22.53
N ALA A 366 24.18 9.95 21.72
CA ALA A 366 24.77 11.26 21.46
C ALA A 366 24.48 12.33 22.54
N GLY A 367 23.83 11.98 23.66
CA GLY A 367 23.52 12.90 24.76
C GLY A 367 22.32 13.82 24.52
N HIS A 368 21.47 13.51 23.54
CA HIS A 368 20.27 14.28 23.21
C HIS A 368 18.99 13.52 23.62
N SER A 369 17.88 14.23 23.71
CA SER A 369 16.54 13.65 23.89
C SER A 369 15.56 14.32 22.94
N ALA A 370 14.45 13.67 22.61
CA ALA A 370 13.37 14.25 21.82
C ALA A 370 12.04 14.04 22.56
N ALA A 371 11.12 14.99 22.42
CA ALA A 371 9.80 14.94 23.03
C ALA A 371 8.77 14.19 22.17
N ASN A 372 8.96 14.16 20.84
CA ASN A 372 8.00 13.57 19.90
C ASN A 372 8.67 12.99 18.64
N GLN A 373 7.84 12.36 17.79
CA GLN A 373 8.26 11.72 16.54
C GLN A 373 8.98 12.67 15.57
N VAL A 374 8.52 13.91 15.45
CA VAL A 374 9.04 14.87 14.48
C VAL A 374 10.41 15.38 14.91
N GLU A 375 10.55 15.68 16.19
CA GLU A 375 11.82 16.11 16.79
C GLU A 375 12.90 15.01 16.72
N LEU A 376 12.52 13.72 16.75
CA LEU A 376 13.46 12.62 16.50
C LEU A 376 14.08 12.72 15.09
N ILE A 377 13.26 13.03 14.07
CA ILE A 377 13.75 13.13 12.69
C ILE A 377 14.59 14.40 12.51
N ASP A 378 14.11 15.55 13.00
CA ASP A 378 14.82 16.82 12.90
C ASP A 378 16.22 16.73 13.54
N LYS A 379 16.32 16.20 14.77
CA LYS A 379 17.62 16.04 15.44
C LYS A 379 18.56 15.06 14.73
N LEU A 380 18.02 14.01 14.11
CA LEU A 380 18.82 13.08 13.29
C LEU A 380 19.36 13.79 12.03
N VAL A 381 18.53 14.59 11.36
CA VAL A 381 18.93 15.39 10.20
C VAL A 381 19.98 16.44 10.59
N GLN A 382 19.78 17.18 11.68
CA GLN A 382 20.75 18.15 12.19
C GLN A 382 22.09 17.48 12.53
N GLY A 383 22.05 16.31 13.16
CA GLY A 383 23.24 15.50 13.43
C GLY A 383 23.98 15.07 12.16
N ALA A 384 23.27 14.80 11.07
CA ALA A 384 23.88 14.48 9.77
C ALA A 384 24.51 15.70 9.09
N LEU A 385 23.92 16.90 9.26
CA LEU A 385 24.35 18.15 8.62
C LEU A 385 25.49 18.89 9.32
N THR A 386 25.66 18.67 10.63
CA THR A 386 26.67 19.33 11.47
C THR A 386 28.02 18.60 11.48
N ARG A 387 28.11 17.43 10.83
CA ARG A 387 29.34 16.65 10.78
C ARG A 387 30.44 17.39 10.03
N PRO A 388 31.68 17.44 10.57
CA PRO A 388 32.80 18.10 9.91
C PRO A 388 33.23 17.34 8.66
N ASN A 389 32.67 17.70 7.51
CA ASN A 389 33.11 17.19 6.22
C ASN A 389 34.33 17.96 5.74
N SER A 390 35.49 17.31 5.79
CA SER A 390 36.82 17.87 5.49
C SER A 390 37.03 18.26 4.01
N SER A 391 35.99 18.26 3.19
CA SER A 391 36.09 18.37 1.72
C SER A 391 34.99 19.17 1.01
N SER A 392 33.99 19.73 1.71
CA SER A 392 32.93 20.53 1.08
C SER A 392 32.92 21.96 1.63
N ALA A 393 33.12 22.96 0.78
CA ALA A 393 33.01 24.38 1.10
C ALA A 393 31.56 24.88 1.30
N THR A 394 30.58 23.96 1.30
CA THR A 394 29.15 24.26 1.38
C THR A 394 28.72 24.38 2.85
N SER A 395 28.00 25.45 3.20
CA SER A 395 27.46 25.63 4.54
C SER A 395 26.35 24.60 4.84
N SER A 396 26.12 24.27 6.12
CA SER A 396 25.03 23.35 6.51
C SER A 396 23.65 23.87 6.08
N SER A 397 23.44 25.20 6.04
CA SER A 397 22.20 25.81 5.55
C SER A 397 22.00 25.67 4.04
N ASP A 398 23.07 25.78 3.25
CA ASP A 398 22.99 25.57 1.80
C ASP A 398 22.73 24.08 1.49
N LEU A 399 23.37 23.19 2.25
CA LEU A 399 23.17 21.75 2.11
C LEU A 399 21.73 21.35 2.45
N PHE A 400 21.15 21.94 3.50
CA PHE A 400 19.75 21.76 3.85
C PHE A 400 18.81 22.16 2.69
N LYS A 401 19.03 23.34 2.09
CA LYS A 401 18.25 23.80 0.92
C LYS A 401 18.40 22.88 -0.29
N ILE A 402 19.58 22.33 -0.54
CA ILE A 402 19.81 21.36 -1.62
C ILE A 402 19.03 20.06 -1.35
N LEU A 403 18.98 19.58 -0.10
CA LEU A 403 18.21 18.38 0.27
C LEU A 403 16.70 18.59 0.16
N ILE A 404 16.18 19.79 0.51
CA ILE A 404 14.79 20.15 0.26
C ILE A 404 14.47 20.06 -1.24
N ARG A 405 15.29 20.70 -2.09
CA ARG A 405 15.12 20.63 -3.55
C ARG A 405 15.17 19.20 -4.10
N LEU A 406 16.05 18.36 -3.55
CA LEU A 406 16.12 16.94 -3.88
C LEU A 406 14.81 16.22 -3.51
N GLY A 407 14.29 16.41 -2.29
CA GLY A 407 13.02 15.82 -1.83
C GLY A 407 11.84 16.21 -2.72
N VAL A 408 11.74 17.49 -3.08
CA VAL A 408 10.71 18.02 -4.00
C VAL A 408 10.85 17.40 -5.40
N SER A 409 12.06 17.35 -5.95
CA SER A 409 12.31 16.80 -7.29
C SER A 409 11.97 15.30 -7.36
N LEU A 410 12.39 14.52 -6.36
CA LEU A 410 12.09 13.10 -6.29
C LEU A 410 10.59 12.85 -6.13
N THR A 411 9.91 13.61 -5.27
CA THR A 411 8.44 13.49 -5.07
C THR A 411 7.68 13.82 -6.36
N ARG A 412 8.01 14.94 -7.04
CA ARG A 412 7.36 15.32 -8.31
C ARG A 412 7.55 14.28 -9.41
N SER A 413 8.73 13.64 -9.46
CA SER A 413 9.13 12.71 -10.53
C SER A 413 8.97 11.24 -10.19
N SER A 414 8.35 10.89 -9.04
CA SER A 414 8.26 9.53 -8.53
C SER A 414 9.62 8.82 -8.47
N GLY A 415 10.64 9.52 -7.98
CA GLY A 415 12.01 9.03 -7.82
C GLY A 415 12.86 8.97 -9.09
N ARG A 416 12.35 9.43 -10.24
CA ARG A 416 13.06 9.32 -11.53
C ARG A 416 14.18 10.35 -11.71
N LEU A 417 13.98 11.59 -11.24
CA LEU A 417 14.89 12.72 -11.47
C LEU A 417 15.32 13.37 -10.15
N ASP A 418 16.64 13.50 -9.94
CA ASP A 418 17.20 14.13 -8.73
C ASP A 418 17.22 15.67 -8.80
N GLY A 419 17.19 16.25 -10.00
CA GLY A 419 17.18 17.70 -10.19
C GLY A 419 18.47 18.41 -9.74
N LEU A 420 19.55 17.67 -9.50
CA LEU A 420 20.80 18.19 -8.94
C LEU A 420 21.90 18.32 -10.01
N SER A 421 22.76 19.32 -9.87
CA SER A 421 24.03 19.39 -10.60
C SER A 421 25.05 18.38 -10.06
N PHE A 422 26.13 18.11 -10.81
CA PHE A 422 27.18 17.20 -10.36
C PHE A 422 27.80 17.61 -9.01
N GLN A 423 28.02 18.90 -8.80
CA GLN A 423 28.62 19.40 -7.55
C GLN A 423 27.65 19.24 -6.37
N GLU A 424 26.38 19.60 -6.54
CA GLU A 424 25.34 19.39 -5.52
C GLU A 424 25.22 17.91 -5.15
N ARG A 425 25.25 17.00 -6.14
CA ARG A 425 25.24 15.55 -5.89
C ARG A 425 26.40 15.11 -5.00
N GLN A 426 27.61 15.59 -5.24
CA GLN A 426 28.76 15.23 -4.40
C GLN A 426 28.60 15.76 -2.98
N SER A 427 28.05 16.97 -2.81
CA SER A 427 27.78 17.53 -1.50
C SER A 427 26.73 16.72 -0.72
N VAL A 428 25.60 16.34 -1.32
CA VAL A 428 24.56 15.57 -0.60
C VAL A 428 24.99 14.15 -0.26
N LEU A 429 25.81 13.48 -1.10
CA LEU A 429 26.33 12.15 -0.81
C LEU A 429 27.20 12.10 0.45
N SER A 430 27.76 13.23 0.87
CA SER A 430 28.57 13.34 2.08
C SER A 430 27.74 13.31 3.39
N THR A 431 26.42 13.48 3.31
CA THR A 431 25.52 13.52 4.48
C THR A 431 25.16 12.14 5.03
N ARG A 432 25.42 11.06 4.26
CA ARG A 432 24.92 9.69 4.49
C ARG A 432 23.39 9.54 4.48
N LEU A 433 22.64 10.62 4.32
CA LEU A 433 21.19 10.58 4.08
C LEU A 433 20.85 10.23 2.63
N VAL A 434 21.82 10.44 1.72
CA VAL A 434 21.67 10.25 0.28
C VAL A 434 22.69 9.21 -0.21
N SER A 435 22.24 8.34 -1.12
CA SER A 435 23.05 7.38 -1.84
C SER A 435 22.80 7.50 -3.35
N ARG A 436 23.48 6.67 -4.16
CA ARG A 436 23.24 6.60 -5.60
C ARG A 436 22.35 5.41 -5.92
N ASN A 437 21.33 5.64 -6.73
CA ASN A 437 20.49 4.57 -7.25
C ASN A 437 21.17 3.84 -8.43
N VAL A 438 20.49 2.83 -8.99
CA VAL A 438 20.99 2.02 -10.12
C VAL A 438 21.26 2.87 -11.37
N SER A 439 20.48 3.93 -11.58
CA SER A 439 20.63 4.90 -12.67
C SER A 439 21.68 5.99 -12.38
N ASN A 440 22.43 5.88 -11.28
CA ASN A 440 23.46 6.83 -10.83
C ASN A 440 22.91 8.24 -10.49
N ASN A 441 21.62 8.36 -10.23
CA ASN A 441 20.99 9.56 -9.66
C ASN A 441 21.08 9.54 -8.13
N ALA A 442 21.01 10.71 -7.50
CA ALA A 442 20.93 10.83 -6.05
C ALA A 442 19.53 10.41 -5.54
N SER A 443 19.49 9.55 -4.53
CA SER A 443 18.26 9.14 -3.85
C SER A 443 18.47 9.08 -2.34
N PHE A 444 17.43 9.39 -1.57
CA PHE A 444 17.51 9.21 -0.13
C PHE A 444 17.68 7.73 0.22
N VAL A 445 18.46 7.47 1.28
CA VAL A 445 18.73 6.11 1.78
C VAL A 445 17.47 5.50 2.41
N LEU A 446 16.61 6.34 2.98
CA LEU A 446 15.32 5.95 3.54
C LEU A 446 14.23 6.86 2.97
N PRO A 447 13.06 6.31 2.55
CA PRO A 447 11.97 7.10 1.97
C PRO A 447 11.43 8.22 2.87
N ILE A 448 11.53 8.10 4.20
CA ILE A 448 11.10 9.16 5.11
C ILE A 448 11.91 10.43 4.97
N PHE A 449 13.20 10.35 4.63
CA PHE A 449 13.98 11.57 4.42
C PHE A 449 13.47 12.31 3.18
N GLU A 450 13.16 11.58 2.10
CA GLU A 450 12.54 12.17 0.91
C GLU A 450 11.23 12.89 1.26
N GLN A 451 10.33 12.21 1.99
CA GLN A 451 9.03 12.75 2.38
C GLN A 451 9.15 13.88 3.40
N TRP A 452 10.10 13.82 4.33
CA TRP A 452 10.33 14.84 5.35
C TRP A 452 10.92 16.12 4.73
N PHE A 453 11.93 16.01 3.85
CA PHE A 453 12.46 17.17 3.14
C PHE A 453 11.43 17.80 2.19
N ALA A 454 10.57 16.98 1.56
CA ALA A 454 9.43 17.47 0.80
C ALA A 454 8.39 18.18 1.71
N ALA A 455 8.16 17.66 2.91
CA ALA A 455 7.26 18.27 3.90
C ALA A 455 7.74 19.65 4.35
N GLN A 456 9.04 19.84 4.57
CA GLN A 456 9.61 21.16 4.90
C GLN A 456 9.30 22.20 3.80
N ALA A 457 9.37 21.82 2.52
CA ALA A 457 8.97 22.70 1.44
C ALA A 457 7.47 23.05 1.47
N LEU A 458 6.60 22.08 1.78
CA LEU A 458 5.15 22.31 1.85
C LEU A 458 4.75 23.29 2.96
N ILE A 459 5.50 23.32 4.07
CA ILE A 459 5.26 24.25 5.18
C ILE A 459 5.62 25.69 4.78
N GLU A 460 6.71 25.86 4.01
CA GLU A 460 7.22 27.19 3.61
C GLU A 460 6.57 27.74 2.33
N GLU A 461 6.18 26.86 1.39
CA GLU A 461 5.70 27.22 0.05
C GLU A 461 4.19 26.91 -0.12
N SER A 462 3.32 27.90 0.15
CA SER A 462 1.86 27.75 0.02
C SER A 462 1.40 27.29 -1.37
N ASP A 463 2.08 27.73 -2.42
CA ASP A 463 1.76 27.36 -3.81
C ASP A 463 2.07 25.89 -4.09
N LEU A 464 3.13 25.34 -3.48
CA LEU A 464 3.48 23.93 -3.59
C LEU A 464 2.45 23.06 -2.87
N PHE A 465 1.96 23.50 -1.71
CA PHE A 465 0.87 22.82 -1.01
C PHE A 465 -0.43 22.82 -1.84
N ALA A 466 -0.79 23.95 -2.45
CA ALA A 466 -1.94 24.04 -3.35
C ALA A 466 -1.79 23.11 -4.58
N GLU A 467 -0.60 23.04 -5.18
CA GLU A 467 -0.28 22.07 -6.25
C GLU A 467 -0.47 20.63 -5.76
N ALA A 468 0.07 20.30 -4.58
CA ALA A 468 0.06 18.96 -4.02
C ALA A 468 -1.35 18.38 -3.84
N ILE A 469 -2.34 19.22 -3.53
CA ILE A 469 -3.73 18.80 -3.28
C ILE A 469 -4.68 19.07 -4.47
N SER A 470 -4.16 19.59 -5.59
CA SER A 470 -4.98 20.09 -6.71
C SER A 470 -5.71 19.01 -7.52
N SER A 471 -5.24 17.77 -7.48
CA SER A 471 -5.70 16.66 -8.33
C SER A 471 -5.28 15.31 -7.73
N PRO A 472 -5.95 14.20 -8.08
CA PRO A 472 -5.65 12.89 -7.51
C PRO A 472 -4.20 12.44 -7.78
N GLU A 473 -3.62 12.78 -8.94
CA GLU A 473 -2.24 12.42 -9.29
C GLU A 473 -1.19 13.17 -8.45
N HIS A 474 -1.45 14.44 -8.16
CA HIS A 474 -0.57 15.22 -7.28
C HIS A 474 -0.77 14.74 -5.85
N PHE A 475 -2.00 14.53 -5.41
CA PHE A 475 -2.27 14.07 -4.06
C PHE A 475 -1.64 12.70 -3.78
N ASP A 476 -1.74 11.71 -4.68
CA ASP A 476 -1.10 10.40 -4.46
C ASP A 476 0.43 10.49 -4.28
N ARG A 477 1.09 11.36 -5.06
CA ARG A 477 2.54 11.60 -4.95
C ARG A 477 2.92 12.31 -3.65
N TRP A 478 2.13 13.29 -3.23
CA TRP A 478 2.47 14.19 -2.13
C TRP A 478 1.84 13.83 -0.78
N ARG A 479 0.82 12.96 -0.74
CA ARG A 479 -0.02 12.72 0.45
C ARG A 479 0.76 12.39 1.72
N TRP A 480 1.86 11.65 1.60
CA TRP A 480 2.72 11.33 2.75
C TRP A 480 3.55 12.52 3.22
N ALA A 481 4.05 13.35 2.30
CA ALA A 481 4.74 14.58 2.65
C ALA A 481 3.76 15.60 3.28
N VAL A 482 2.53 15.66 2.78
CA VAL A 482 1.46 16.47 3.38
C VAL A 482 1.17 16.02 4.80
N ALA A 483 1.02 14.71 5.05
CA ALA A 483 0.82 14.18 6.39
C ALA A 483 1.96 14.51 7.37
N ILE A 484 3.22 14.41 6.91
CA ILE A 484 4.38 14.81 7.73
C ILE A 484 4.38 16.32 7.99
N ALA A 485 4.10 17.14 6.97
CA ALA A 485 4.06 18.59 7.10
C ALA A 485 2.98 19.03 8.11
N THR A 486 1.81 18.39 8.08
CA THR A 486 0.75 18.64 9.06
C THR A 486 1.16 18.20 10.48
N LEU A 487 1.94 17.14 10.66
CA LEU A 487 2.43 16.74 12.00
C LEU A 487 3.47 17.71 12.58
N ASP A 488 4.20 18.45 11.75
CA ASP A 488 5.25 19.41 12.15
C ASP A 488 4.70 20.84 12.34
N GLY A 489 3.49 21.11 11.86
CA GLY A 489 2.86 22.43 11.91
C GLY A 489 2.41 22.85 13.32
N ASN A 490 2.36 24.17 13.53
CA ASN A 490 1.65 24.75 14.67
C ASN A 490 0.12 24.67 14.50
N SER A 491 -0.67 25.07 15.51
CA SER A 491 -2.14 24.95 15.47
C SER A 491 -2.79 25.59 14.24
N ASP A 492 -2.33 26.78 13.82
CA ASP A 492 -2.91 27.48 12.67
C ASP A 492 -2.51 26.78 11.37
N GLN A 493 -1.25 26.38 11.24
CA GLN A 493 -0.77 25.62 10.07
C GLN A 493 -1.48 24.27 9.93
N VAL A 494 -1.68 23.54 11.03
CA VAL A 494 -2.44 22.28 11.06
C VAL A 494 -3.87 22.52 10.57
N ASP A 495 -4.54 23.54 11.11
CA ASP A 495 -5.92 23.85 10.71
C ASP A 495 -5.99 24.28 9.24
N ASP A 496 -5.04 25.09 8.74
CA ASP A 496 -4.96 25.53 7.35
C ASP A 496 -4.74 24.35 6.38
N MET A 497 -3.83 23.43 6.70
CA MET A 497 -3.53 22.27 5.85
C MET A 497 -4.69 21.27 5.82
N ILE A 498 -5.31 20.97 6.97
CA ILE A 498 -6.48 20.08 7.02
C ILE A 498 -7.65 20.73 6.28
N GLU A 499 -7.92 22.02 6.52
CA GLU A 499 -8.97 22.76 5.82
C GLU A 499 -8.76 22.73 4.30
N GLY A 500 -7.53 23.01 3.83
CA GLY A 500 -7.18 22.95 2.41
C GLY A 500 -7.49 21.58 1.80
N CYS A 501 -7.12 20.50 2.50
CA CYS A 501 -7.42 19.13 2.04
C CYS A 501 -8.92 18.84 2.02
N VAL A 502 -9.66 19.17 3.09
CA VAL A 502 -11.12 18.95 3.18
C VAL A 502 -11.85 19.72 2.08
N ARG A 503 -11.48 20.99 1.83
CA ARG A 503 -12.08 21.84 0.79
C ARG A 503 -11.73 21.39 -0.62
N SER A 504 -10.53 20.84 -0.84
CA SER A 504 -10.16 20.26 -2.14
C SER A 504 -10.93 18.96 -2.39
N ASN A 505 -10.95 18.06 -1.41
CA ASN A 505 -11.66 16.79 -1.49
C ASN A 505 -11.93 16.24 -0.06
N PRO A 506 -13.21 16.01 0.32
CA PRO A 506 -13.54 15.50 1.66
C PRO A 506 -12.85 14.18 2.02
N GLY A 507 -12.65 13.28 1.07
CA GLY A 507 -11.94 12.01 1.30
C GLY A 507 -10.44 12.20 1.50
N ALA A 508 -9.81 13.14 0.79
CA ALA A 508 -8.41 13.51 1.02
C ALA A 508 -8.20 14.07 2.43
N GLY A 509 -9.09 14.98 2.86
CA GLY A 509 -9.10 15.52 4.21
C GLY A 509 -9.32 14.45 5.28
N ALA A 510 -10.26 13.53 5.06
CA ALA A 510 -10.51 12.41 5.99
C ALA A 510 -9.30 11.49 6.13
N TRP A 511 -8.68 11.12 5.01
CA TRP A 511 -7.47 10.32 4.98
C TRP A 511 -6.34 11.01 5.75
N LEU A 512 -6.11 12.31 5.51
CA LEU A 512 -5.07 13.08 6.21
C LEU A 512 -5.29 13.06 7.72
N ILE A 513 -6.52 13.35 8.18
CA ILE A 513 -6.88 13.33 9.60
C ILE A 513 -6.61 11.95 10.21
N GLU A 514 -6.94 10.86 9.49
CA GLU A 514 -6.63 9.51 9.96
C GLU A 514 -5.13 9.26 10.10
N GLN A 515 -4.31 9.70 9.13
CA GLN A 515 -2.86 9.47 9.17
C GLN A 515 -2.16 10.22 10.32
N ILE A 516 -2.68 11.38 10.72
CA ILE A 516 -2.06 12.21 11.77
C ILE A 516 -2.67 11.96 13.16
N THR A 517 -3.76 11.20 13.25
CA THR A 517 -4.39 10.86 14.54
C THR A 517 -3.64 9.72 15.23
N PRO A 518 -3.21 9.87 16.49
CA PRO A 518 -2.54 8.79 17.22
C PRO A 518 -3.41 7.52 17.28
N GLN A 519 -2.84 6.36 16.93
CA GLN A 519 -3.55 5.10 17.01
C GLN A 519 -3.69 4.65 18.48
N LYS A 520 -4.95 4.53 18.95
CA LYS A 520 -5.39 3.94 20.24
C LYS A 520 -4.30 3.79 21.32
N SER A 521 -3.87 4.91 21.91
CA SER A 521 -3.25 4.85 23.22
C SER A 521 -4.34 4.57 24.28
N THR A 522 -4.34 3.36 24.84
CA THR A 522 -5.20 2.97 25.97
C THR A 522 -4.82 3.65 27.29
N SER A 523 -3.73 4.41 27.29
CA SER A 523 -3.22 5.15 28.43
C SER A 523 -2.69 6.47 27.91
N GLN A 524 -3.52 7.51 27.88
CA GLN A 524 -3.03 8.87 27.70
C GLN A 524 -2.69 9.45 29.07
N SER A 525 -1.42 9.79 29.27
CA SER A 525 -0.91 10.50 30.43
C SER A 525 -1.79 11.69 30.82
N ALA A 526 -1.97 11.89 32.13
CA ALA A 526 -2.80 12.94 32.70
C ALA A 526 -2.24 14.37 32.49
N ASP A 527 -1.11 14.52 31.77
CA ASP A 527 -0.28 15.74 31.73
C ASP A 527 -0.22 16.42 30.35
N GLU A 528 -0.97 15.96 29.35
CA GLU A 528 -1.17 16.75 28.13
C GLU A 528 -1.99 18.01 28.44
N GLY A 529 -1.35 19.17 28.29
CA GLY A 529 -1.75 20.52 28.69
C GLY A 529 -3.23 20.87 28.63
N SER A 530 -3.65 21.77 29.52
CA SER A 530 -4.99 22.36 29.55
C SER A 530 -5.33 22.94 28.18
N VAL A 531 -6.44 22.49 27.60
CA VAL A 531 -6.98 23.07 26.37
C VAL A 531 -7.40 24.51 26.67
N ASP A 532 -6.88 25.46 25.89
CA ASP A 532 -7.26 26.87 25.99
C ASP A 532 -8.76 27.02 25.69
N PRO A 533 -9.61 27.32 26.69
CA PRO A 533 -11.05 27.37 26.52
C PRO A 533 -11.51 28.41 25.49
N ASP A 534 -10.71 29.46 25.28
CA ASP A 534 -11.06 30.58 24.41
C ASP A 534 -10.92 30.22 22.92
N SER A 535 -9.99 29.33 22.56
CA SER A 535 -9.79 28.85 21.17
C SER A 535 -10.61 27.62 20.81
N VAL A 536 -11.20 26.89 21.77
CA VAL A 536 -12.01 25.68 21.50
C VAL A 536 -13.18 25.99 20.57
N GLY A 537 -13.94 27.04 20.88
CA GLY A 537 -15.16 27.37 20.15
C GLY A 537 -14.88 27.77 18.70
N SER A 538 -13.88 28.63 18.48
CA SER A 538 -13.51 29.12 17.15
C SER A 538 -12.95 27.99 16.27
N ARG A 539 -12.06 27.15 16.79
CA ARG A 539 -11.49 26.03 16.03
C ARG A 539 -12.52 24.96 15.70
N LEU A 540 -13.44 24.66 16.62
CA LEU A 540 -14.54 23.73 16.35
C LEU A 540 -15.51 24.29 15.30
N LEU A 541 -15.85 25.58 15.38
CA LEU A 541 -16.69 26.25 14.40
C LEU A 541 -16.04 26.21 13.00
N ARG A 542 -14.74 26.53 12.92
CA ARG A 542 -13.93 26.44 11.70
C ARG A 542 -14.00 25.04 11.07
N ALA A 543 -13.73 24.00 11.87
CA ALA A 543 -13.77 22.62 11.40
C ALA A 543 -15.18 22.22 10.90
N ASN A 544 -16.24 22.51 11.64
CA ASN A 544 -17.61 22.21 11.21
C ASN A 544 -17.97 22.94 9.92
N ARG A 545 -17.62 24.23 9.80
CA ARG A 545 -17.90 25.03 8.62
C ARG A 545 -17.19 24.49 7.38
N ALA A 546 -15.90 24.18 7.49
CA ALA A 546 -15.13 23.61 6.40
C ALA A 546 -15.72 22.27 5.92
N TRP A 547 -16.14 21.39 6.83
CA TRP A 547 -16.81 20.14 6.46
C TRP A 547 -18.17 20.37 5.80
N ILE A 548 -19.03 21.24 6.37
CA ILE A 548 -20.34 21.57 5.81
C ILE A 548 -20.21 22.11 4.38
N ASP A 549 -19.26 23.03 4.15
CA ASP A 549 -18.99 23.61 2.83
C ASP A 549 -18.54 22.55 1.82
N SER A 550 -17.79 21.55 2.27
CA SER A 550 -17.10 20.62 1.39
C SER A 550 -17.89 19.34 1.12
N LEU A 551 -18.90 19.01 1.93
CA LEU A 551 -19.72 17.81 1.75
C LEU A 551 -20.82 17.95 0.69
N GLY A 552 -21.07 19.18 0.21
CA GLY A 552 -22.13 19.45 -0.76
C GLY A 552 -23.51 19.03 -0.23
N PRO A 553 -24.33 18.30 -1.01
CA PRO A 553 -25.69 17.93 -0.61
C PRO A 553 -25.78 17.04 0.65
N LEU A 554 -24.71 16.34 1.03
CA LEU A 554 -24.70 15.51 2.25
C LEU A 554 -24.69 16.31 3.54
N SER A 555 -24.31 17.58 3.50
CA SER A 555 -24.18 18.42 4.69
C SER A 555 -25.49 18.49 5.49
N THR A 556 -26.64 18.69 4.83
CA THR A 556 -27.96 18.75 5.49
C THR A 556 -28.47 17.40 5.97
N MET A 557 -27.91 16.30 5.46
CA MET A 557 -28.23 14.93 5.91
C MET A 557 -27.41 14.52 7.13
N LEU A 558 -26.19 15.03 7.27
CA LEU A 558 -25.25 14.66 8.33
C LEU A 558 -25.22 15.65 9.50
N PHE A 559 -25.63 16.90 9.28
CA PHE A 559 -25.61 17.98 10.27
C PHE A 559 -27.02 18.55 10.50
N PRO A 560 -27.30 19.09 11.71
CA PRO A 560 -28.59 19.71 12.05
C PRO A 560 -28.76 21.10 11.41
N ILE A 561 -28.65 21.18 10.09
CA ILE A 561 -28.75 22.43 9.34
C ILE A 561 -29.80 22.29 8.24
N ALA A 562 -30.58 23.34 8.03
CA ALA A 562 -31.55 23.37 6.94
C ALA A 562 -30.90 23.65 5.59
N ASP A 563 -29.77 24.37 5.59
CA ASP A 563 -29.10 24.87 4.39
C ASP A 563 -27.61 25.05 4.68
N ALA A 564 -26.76 24.45 3.85
CA ALA A 564 -25.31 24.54 3.97
C ALA A 564 -24.80 25.99 3.85
N SER A 565 -25.47 26.85 3.08
CA SER A 565 -25.03 28.23 2.85
C SER A 565 -25.33 29.18 4.01
N LYS A 566 -26.19 28.78 4.95
CA LYS A 566 -26.58 29.63 6.08
C LYS A 566 -25.53 29.58 7.18
N PRO A 567 -25.39 30.67 7.95
CA PRO A 567 -24.59 30.68 9.15
C PRO A 567 -25.03 29.63 10.17
N ILE A 568 -24.09 29.11 10.95
CA ILE A 568 -24.32 28.15 12.04
C ILE A 568 -23.95 28.75 13.40
N ARG A 569 -24.71 28.38 14.43
CA ARG A 569 -24.39 28.71 15.83
C ARG A 569 -24.11 27.44 16.61
N LEU A 570 -22.91 27.35 17.18
CA LEU A 570 -22.50 26.30 18.09
C LEU A 570 -22.48 26.80 19.54
N GLY A 571 -22.84 25.91 20.45
CA GLY A 571 -22.74 26.12 21.89
C GLY A 571 -21.71 25.15 22.45
N THR A 572 -20.66 25.64 23.11
CA THR A 572 -19.62 24.77 23.69
C THR A 572 -19.50 24.94 25.19
N ARG A 573 -19.31 23.83 25.90
CA ARG A 573 -18.90 23.83 27.32
C ARG A 573 -17.72 22.90 27.50
N VAL A 574 -16.66 23.42 28.11
CA VAL A 574 -15.42 22.69 28.36
C VAL A 574 -15.26 22.50 29.86
N THR A 575 -15.03 21.26 30.29
CA THR A 575 -14.73 20.93 31.70
C THR A 575 -13.55 19.97 31.72
N GLY A 576 -12.36 20.48 32.01
CA GLY A 576 -11.11 19.75 31.82
C GLY A 576 -10.93 19.38 30.35
N ARG A 577 -10.81 18.08 30.04
CA ARG A 577 -10.77 17.57 28.65
C ARG A 577 -12.12 17.07 28.14
N PHE A 578 -13.22 17.34 28.85
CA PHE A 578 -14.56 17.00 28.39
C PHE A 578 -15.15 18.19 27.63
N LEU A 579 -15.66 17.94 26.42
CA LEU A 579 -16.30 18.94 25.58
C LEU A 579 -17.75 18.52 25.28
N GLU A 580 -18.68 19.39 25.63
CA GLU A 580 -20.08 19.32 25.24
C GLU A 580 -20.36 20.30 24.10
N VAL A 581 -21.13 19.85 23.10
CA VAL A 581 -21.49 20.63 21.91
C VAL A 581 -22.99 20.58 21.67
N GLY A 582 -23.61 21.75 21.68
CA GLY A 582 -24.99 21.98 21.26
C GLY A 582 -25.05 22.75 19.94
N TRP A 583 -26.08 22.49 19.14
CA TRP A 583 -26.36 23.20 17.89
C TRP A 583 -27.61 24.04 18.07
N SER A 584 -27.59 25.29 17.61
CA SER A 584 -28.80 26.09 17.63
C SER A 584 -29.78 25.65 16.53
N THR A 585 -31.06 25.61 16.85
CA THR A 585 -32.15 25.37 15.87
C THR A 585 -32.46 26.61 15.03
N THR A 586 -31.94 27.78 15.43
CA THR A 586 -32.10 29.06 14.73
C THR A 586 -30.78 29.51 14.11
N ALA A 587 -30.80 29.83 12.81
CA ALA A 587 -29.62 30.34 12.12
C ALA A 587 -29.27 31.78 12.59
N PRO A 588 -28.02 32.04 13.01
CA PRO A 588 -27.56 33.39 13.38
C PRO A 588 -27.32 34.28 12.14
N THR A 589 -26.92 35.54 12.36
CA THR A 589 -26.54 36.47 11.28
C THR A 589 -25.14 36.20 10.72
N ALA A 590 -24.26 35.57 11.49
CA ALA A 590 -22.92 35.16 11.11
C ALA A 590 -22.54 33.89 11.87
N ASP A 591 -21.60 33.11 11.34
CA ASP A 591 -21.11 31.91 12.03
C ASP A 591 -20.56 32.31 13.40
N GLU A 592 -21.03 31.67 14.45
CA GLU A 592 -20.60 32.00 15.81
C GLU A 592 -20.58 30.77 16.73
N CYS A 593 -19.69 30.82 17.71
CA CYS A 593 -19.63 29.84 18.79
C CYS A 593 -19.76 30.58 20.11
N ILE A 594 -20.72 30.19 20.93
CA ILE A 594 -20.99 30.81 22.23
C ILE A 594 -20.91 29.77 23.36
N PRO A 595 -20.76 30.19 24.63
CA PRO A 595 -20.86 29.27 25.76
C PRO A 595 -22.22 28.55 25.76
N LEU A 596 -22.20 27.22 25.95
CA LEU A 596 -23.44 26.43 26.00
C LEU A 596 -24.25 26.79 27.26
N PRO A 597 -25.55 27.13 27.17
CA PRO A 597 -26.36 27.51 28.33
C PRO A 597 -26.51 26.41 29.37
N ASP A 598 -26.42 26.73 30.67
CA ASP A 598 -26.37 25.77 31.80
C ASP A 598 -27.54 24.79 31.89
N HIS A 599 -28.71 25.17 31.36
CA HIS A 599 -29.90 24.31 31.33
C HIS A 599 -29.84 23.21 30.26
N ILE A 600 -28.97 23.38 29.25
CA ILE A 600 -28.70 22.38 28.23
C ILE A 600 -27.65 21.40 28.78
N GLN A 601 -28.11 20.20 29.11
CA GLN A 601 -27.30 19.09 29.62
C GLN A 601 -27.56 17.83 28.77
N PHE A 602 -26.63 16.87 28.82
CA PHE A 602 -26.68 15.63 28.03
C PHE A 602 -28.01 14.84 28.18
N PHE A 603 -28.65 14.90 29.35
CA PHE A 603 -29.91 14.22 29.66
C PHE A 603 -31.12 15.16 29.80
N SER A 604 -30.98 16.44 29.44
CA SER A 604 -32.09 17.39 29.52
C SER A 604 -33.16 17.11 28.45
N PRO A 605 -34.44 17.43 28.71
CA PRO A 605 -35.49 17.42 27.68
C PRO A 605 -35.11 18.29 26.48
N SER A 606 -35.70 18.00 25.31
CA SER A 606 -35.49 18.78 24.09
C SER A 606 -35.81 20.26 24.31
N ASP A 607 -34.83 21.13 24.05
CA ASP A 607 -35.00 22.58 24.08
C ASP A 607 -35.47 23.10 22.71
N LYS A 608 -36.15 24.26 22.68
CA LYS A 608 -36.67 24.84 21.44
C LYS A 608 -35.59 25.54 20.61
N GLU A 609 -34.57 26.10 21.26
CA GLU A 609 -33.49 26.88 20.63
C GLU A 609 -32.21 26.06 20.43
N TRP A 610 -32.06 24.96 21.18
CA TRP A 610 -30.87 24.12 21.17
C TRP A 610 -31.17 22.64 20.98
N GLN A 611 -30.37 22.02 20.11
CA GLN A 611 -30.29 20.58 19.97
C GLN A 611 -28.94 20.09 20.49
N PHE A 612 -28.95 19.39 21.61
CA PHE A 612 -27.75 18.72 22.13
C PHE A 612 -27.37 17.57 21.18
N ARG A 613 -26.12 17.55 20.71
CA ARG A 613 -25.67 16.56 19.71
C ARG A 613 -24.57 15.65 20.23
N SER A 614 -23.62 16.16 21.02
CA SER A 614 -22.53 15.32 21.49
C SER A 614 -21.86 15.84 22.76
N GLY A 615 -21.39 14.91 23.59
CA GLY A 615 -20.51 15.17 24.73
C GLY A 615 -19.46 14.06 24.79
N GLY A 616 -18.23 14.40 25.15
CA GLY A 616 -17.17 13.39 25.24
C GLY A 616 -15.81 13.99 25.56
N ARG A 617 -14.85 13.12 25.87
CA ARG A 617 -13.45 13.50 26.02
C ARG A 617 -12.88 13.96 24.68
N LEU A 618 -12.10 15.04 24.69
CA LEU A 618 -11.40 15.55 23.54
C LEU A 618 -10.36 14.53 23.04
N PRO A 619 -10.29 14.27 21.72
CA PRO A 619 -9.19 13.52 21.14
C PRO A 619 -7.81 14.08 21.53
N GLY A 620 -6.77 13.25 21.44
CA GLY A 620 -5.38 13.70 21.57
C GLY A 620 -4.95 14.53 20.35
N GLY A 621 -3.87 15.29 20.52
CA GLY A 621 -3.25 16.07 19.43
C GLY A 621 -3.91 17.41 19.11
N ILE A 622 -3.18 18.24 18.35
CA ILE A 622 -3.58 19.60 17.95
C ILE A 622 -4.78 19.55 16.99
N GLN A 623 -4.88 18.51 16.17
CA GLN A 623 -5.92 18.25 15.16
C GLN A 623 -7.29 17.79 15.71
N TRP A 624 -7.48 17.78 17.04
CA TRP A 624 -8.69 17.26 17.68
C TRP A 624 -10.02 17.82 17.12
N PRO A 625 -10.17 19.10 16.70
CA PRO A 625 -11.45 19.61 16.21
C PRO A 625 -11.91 18.86 14.96
N TRP A 626 -10.98 18.65 14.03
CA TRP A 626 -11.18 17.94 12.78
C TRP A 626 -11.48 16.46 13.00
N THR A 627 -10.76 15.83 13.93
CA THR A 627 -10.99 14.43 14.32
C THR A 627 -12.40 14.23 14.85
N LYS A 628 -12.87 15.14 15.71
CA LYS A 628 -14.22 15.08 16.30
C LYS A 628 -15.31 15.22 15.22
N VAL A 629 -15.16 16.16 14.28
CA VAL A 629 -16.14 16.34 13.19
C VAL A 629 -16.14 15.16 12.23
N ARG A 630 -14.96 14.64 11.85
CA ARG A 630 -14.84 13.42 11.04
C ARG A 630 -15.51 12.22 11.72
N ASP A 631 -15.28 12.03 13.02
CA ASP A 631 -15.89 10.92 13.78
C ASP A 631 -17.42 11.04 13.87
N HIS A 632 -17.95 12.28 13.96
CA HIS A 632 -19.39 12.55 13.85
C HIS A 632 -19.92 12.15 12.46
N ILE A 633 -19.23 12.53 11.38
CA ILE A 633 -19.57 12.13 10.01
C ILE A 633 -19.56 10.61 9.89
N ALA A 634 -18.52 9.95 10.40
CA ALA A 634 -18.36 8.51 10.29
C ALA A 634 -19.48 7.74 11.00
N SER A 635 -19.91 8.22 12.16
CA SER A 635 -21.01 7.63 12.93
C SER A 635 -22.38 7.93 12.28
N SER A 636 -22.56 9.14 11.76
CA SER A 636 -23.81 9.57 11.13
C SER A 636 -24.04 8.92 9.77
N THR A 637 -22.97 8.61 9.04
CA THR A 637 -23.03 7.95 7.73
C THR A 637 -23.64 6.56 7.80
N LEU A 638 -23.31 5.76 8.82
CA LEU A 638 -23.94 4.43 8.98
C LEU A 638 -25.45 4.57 9.25
N ASN A 639 -25.85 5.53 10.10
CA ASN A 639 -27.27 5.80 10.35
C ASN A 639 -28.00 6.27 9.08
N LEU A 640 -27.36 7.13 8.28
CA LEU A 640 -27.86 7.59 7.00
C LEU A 640 -28.09 6.42 6.03
N LEU A 641 -27.12 5.51 5.93
CA LEU A 641 -27.18 4.34 5.04
C LEU A 641 -28.08 3.22 5.56
N ASN A 642 -28.45 3.21 6.85
CA ASN A 642 -29.41 2.27 7.43
C ASN A 642 -30.85 2.79 7.37
N GLY A 643 -31.03 4.11 7.42
CA GLY A 643 -32.34 4.74 7.47
C GLY A 643 -33.11 4.68 6.14
N PRO A 644 -34.41 5.03 6.16
CA PRO A 644 -35.24 5.15 4.95
C PRO A 644 -34.89 6.40 4.12
N THR A 645 -33.65 6.90 4.19
CA THR A 645 -33.24 8.10 3.49
C THR A 645 -33.21 7.86 1.99
N VAL A 646 -33.82 8.79 1.26
CA VAL A 646 -33.79 8.78 -0.19
C VAL A 646 -32.51 9.43 -0.69
N LEU A 647 -31.65 8.63 -1.30
CA LEU A 647 -30.42 9.10 -1.96
C LEU A 647 -30.64 9.15 -3.47
N GLY A 648 -29.76 9.85 -4.20
CA GLY A 648 -29.82 9.89 -5.66
C GLY A 648 -30.74 10.99 -6.22
N PRO A 649 -30.90 11.06 -7.54
CA PRO A 649 -31.80 12.00 -8.20
C PRO A 649 -33.27 11.60 -8.06
N MET A 650 -34.16 12.59 -8.14
CA MET A 650 -35.62 12.35 -8.17
C MET A 650 -35.98 11.36 -9.29
N GLY A 651 -36.67 10.28 -8.93
CA GLY A 651 -37.09 9.23 -9.87
C GLY A 651 -36.02 8.18 -10.20
N GLY A 652 -34.82 8.29 -9.65
CA GLY A 652 -33.78 7.25 -9.73
C GLY A 652 -34.16 5.96 -8.98
N ILE A 653 -33.24 4.99 -8.96
CA ILE A 653 -33.50 3.64 -8.44
C ILE A 653 -33.85 3.66 -6.94
N TRP A 654 -33.13 4.45 -6.16
CA TRP A 654 -33.38 4.62 -4.73
C TRP A 654 -34.80 5.14 -4.43
N HIS A 655 -35.27 6.12 -5.20
CA HIS A 655 -36.63 6.63 -5.13
C HIS A 655 -37.67 5.57 -5.48
N GLN A 656 -37.42 4.79 -6.53
CA GLN A 656 -38.36 3.76 -6.98
C GLN A 656 -38.53 2.66 -5.92
N GLU A 657 -37.44 2.20 -5.32
CA GLU A 657 -37.50 1.19 -4.26
C GLU A 657 -38.15 1.71 -2.97
N ILE A 658 -37.89 2.97 -2.57
CA ILE A 658 -38.58 3.59 -1.43
C ILE A 658 -40.07 3.75 -1.70
N ARG A 659 -40.47 4.19 -2.91
CA ARG A 659 -41.88 4.29 -3.32
C ARG A 659 -42.57 2.94 -3.25
N TYR A 660 -41.92 1.87 -3.74
CA TYR A 660 -42.47 0.52 -3.67
C TYR A 660 -42.63 0.04 -2.22
N ARG A 661 -41.61 0.24 -1.38
CA ARG A 661 -41.67 -0.06 0.06
C ARG A 661 -42.81 0.68 0.75
N THR A 662 -42.89 1.99 0.58
CA THR A 662 -43.95 2.83 1.18
C THR A 662 -45.34 2.38 0.70
N ALA A 663 -45.48 2.02 -0.58
CA ALA A 663 -46.73 1.48 -1.11
C ALA A 663 -47.14 0.17 -0.43
N ARG A 664 -46.19 -0.76 -0.20
CA ARG A 664 -46.44 -2.03 0.52
C ARG A 664 -46.89 -1.79 1.95
N LEU A 665 -46.22 -0.89 2.67
CA LEU A 665 -46.58 -0.55 4.05
C LEU A 665 -47.98 0.06 4.14
N LEU A 666 -48.34 0.97 3.22
CA LEU A 666 -49.66 1.61 3.18
C LEU A 666 -50.82 0.62 2.95
N VAL A 667 -50.61 -0.44 2.17
CA VAL A 667 -51.65 -1.45 1.92
C VAL A 667 -51.52 -2.70 2.80
N SER A 668 -50.57 -2.68 3.74
CA SER A 668 -50.25 -3.77 4.68
C SER A 668 -49.90 -5.10 4.00
N GLU A 669 -49.13 -5.04 2.91
CA GLU A 669 -48.68 -6.22 2.16
C GLU A 669 -47.33 -6.73 2.66
N SER A 670 -47.33 -7.78 3.50
CA SER A 670 -46.11 -8.35 4.11
C SER A 670 -45.59 -9.61 3.41
N GLY A 671 -46.21 -10.04 2.30
CA GLY A 671 -45.79 -11.25 1.59
C GLY A 671 -44.37 -11.19 1.02
N MET A 672 -43.57 -12.24 1.24
CA MET A 672 -42.19 -12.36 0.74
C MET A 672 -42.08 -12.55 -0.79
N ARG A 673 -43.22 -12.74 -1.47
CA ARG A 673 -43.29 -12.91 -2.93
C ARG A 673 -43.20 -11.59 -3.70
N HIS A 674 -43.46 -10.47 -3.02
CA HIS A 674 -43.45 -9.13 -3.60
C HIS A 674 -44.37 -9.01 -4.84
N ASP A 675 -45.63 -9.44 -4.70
CA ASP A 675 -46.62 -9.41 -5.79
C ASP A 675 -46.98 -7.96 -6.20
N PRO A 676 -47.37 -7.71 -7.47
CA PRO A 676 -47.72 -6.37 -7.94
C PRO A 676 -48.85 -5.71 -7.14
N LEU A 677 -48.66 -4.44 -6.78
CA LEU A 677 -49.63 -3.68 -5.99
C LEU A 677 -50.61 -2.92 -6.88
N ASN A 678 -51.91 -2.98 -6.58
CA ASN A 678 -52.90 -2.21 -7.31
C ASN A 678 -52.72 -0.69 -7.05
N ARG A 679 -52.46 0.09 -8.12
CA ARG A 679 -52.20 1.54 -8.04
C ARG A 679 -53.30 2.28 -7.28
N GLN A 680 -54.56 2.03 -7.64
CA GLN A 680 -55.69 2.77 -7.08
C GLN A 680 -55.89 2.49 -5.59
N ARG A 681 -55.62 1.24 -5.16
CA ARG A 681 -55.63 0.86 -3.75
C ARG A 681 -54.59 1.62 -2.94
N VAL A 682 -53.37 1.75 -3.46
CA VAL A 682 -52.27 2.49 -2.81
C VAL A 682 -52.61 3.98 -2.70
N ILE A 683 -53.05 4.62 -3.80
CA ILE A 683 -53.45 6.04 -3.80
C ILE A 683 -54.54 6.30 -2.75
N LYS A 684 -55.57 5.44 -2.72
CA LYS A 684 -56.68 5.59 -1.76
C LYS A 684 -56.19 5.47 -0.32
N ALA A 685 -55.31 4.51 -0.02
CA ALA A 685 -54.73 4.34 1.31
C ALA A 685 -53.89 5.55 1.73
N GLY A 686 -53.01 6.03 0.83
CA GLY A 686 -52.17 7.20 1.08
C GLY A 686 -52.97 8.48 1.34
N ILE A 687 -53.95 8.81 0.48
CA ILE A 687 -54.81 9.99 0.66
C ILE A 687 -55.59 9.89 1.97
N SER A 688 -56.11 8.71 2.29
CA SER A 688 -56.84 8.48 3.54
C SER A 688 -55.97 8.74 4.77
N LEU A 689 -54.68 8.41 4.72
CA LEU A 689 -53.74 8.64 5.81
C LEU A 689 -53.32 10.11 5.90
N VAL A 690 -53.00 10.75 4.77
CA VAL A 690 -52.61 12.18 4.74
C VAL A 690 -53.75 13.07 5.25
N ASN A 691 -55.01 12.75 4.94
CA ASN A 691 -56.17 13.51 5.42
C ASN A 691 -56.42 13.41 6.94
N GLN A 692 -55.75 12.48 7.65
CA GLN A 692 -55.81 12.37 9.11
C GLN A 692 -54.77 13.25 9.81
N ILE A 693 -53.85 13.84 9.05
CA ILE A 693 -52.76 14.67 9.56
C ILE A 693 -53.14 16.14 9.37
N ASP A 694 -52.79 16.98 10.35
CA ASP A 694 -53.02 18.42 10.27
C ASP A 694 -52.38 19.00 8.99
N PRO A 695 -53.12 19.73 8.14
CA PRO A 695 -52.58 20.33 6.91
C PRO A 695 -51.36 21.24 7.11
N ASN A 696 -51.18 21.81 8.31
CA ASN A 696 -50.05 22.67 8.64
C ASN A 696 -48.76 21.89 8.96
N VAL A 697 -48.83 20.56 9.06
CA VAL A 697 -47.67 19.70 9.28
C VAL A 697 -47.04 19.37 7.94
N GLU A 698 -45.92 20.02 7.64
CA GLU A 698 -45.16 19.77 6.41
C GLU A 698 -44.33 18.50 6.51
N ASN A 699 -43.69 18.26 7.67
CA ASN A 699 -42.80 17.13 7.94
C ASN A 699 -43.27 16.36 9.18
N ALA A 700 -43.43 15.04 9.04
CA ALA A 700 -43.74 14.14 10.16
C ALA A 700 -43.32 12.71 9.82
N THR A 701 -42.73 12.02 10.80
CA THR A 701 -42.49 10.58 10.74
C THR A 701 -43.75 9.84 11.19
N ILE A 702 -44.23 8.90 10.37
CA ILE A 702 -45.46 8.15 10.61
C ILE A 702 -45.11 6.69 10.89
N GLN A 703 -45.65 6.15 11.98
CA GLN A 703 -45.52 4.74 12.33
C GLN A 703 -46.54 3.90 11.57
N LEU A 704 -46.07 2.95 10.75
CA LEU A 704 -46.87 1.96 10.02
C LEU A 704 -46.42 0.54 10.44
N GLY A 705 -47.12 -0.04 11.42
CA GLY A 705 -46.72 -1.32 12.00
C GLY A 705 -45.41 -1.19 12.80
N SER A 706 -44.43 -2.05 12.52
CA SER A 706 -43.08 -1.97 13.08
C SER A 706 -42.16 -0.97 12.37
N HIS A 707 -42.62 -0.33 11.30
CA HIS A 707 -41.80 0.53 10.46
C HIS A 707 -42.22 1.98 10.53
N THR A 708 -41.29 2.87 10.20
CA THR A 708 -41.54 4.31 10.04
C THR A 708 -41.43 4.72 8.57
N VAL A 709 -42.21 5.72 8.19
CA VAL A 709 -42.19 6.37 6.87
C VAL A 709 -42.36 7.88 7.04
N GLU A 710 -41.64 8.68 6.27
CA GLU A 710 -41.82 10.13 6.31
C GLU A 710 -43.05 10.58 5.51
N LEU A 711 -43.77 11.58 6.03
CA LEU A 711 -44.95 12.16 5.37
C LEU A 711 -44.61 12.69 3.96
N VAL A 712 -43.40 13.22 3.76
CA VAL A 712 -42.93 13.69 2.47
C VAL A 712 -42.86 12.56 1.44
N ASP A 713 -42.44 11.36 1.84
CA ASP A 713 -42.35 10.19 0.95
C ASP A 713 -43.74 9.68 0.56
N ILE A 714 -44.72 9.77 1.47
CA ILE A 714 -46.12 9.42 1.17
C ILE A 714 -46.71 10.42 0.18
N LYS A 715 -46.49 11.73 0.38
CA LYS A 715 -46.94 12.78 -0.53
C LYS A 715 -46.29 12.62 -1.92
N ASP A 716 -44.98 12.36 -1.97
CA ASP A 716 -44.25 12.07 -3.21
C ASP A 716 -44.80 10.83 -3.93
N LEU A 717 -45.01 9.73 -3.20
CA LEU A 717 -45.59 8.51 -3.77
C LEU A 717 -46.96 8.76 -4.40
N ILE A 718 -47.86 9.49 -3.71
CA ILE A 718 -49.20 9.78 -4.21
C ILE A 718 -49.11 10.63 -5.49
N ALA A 719 -48.35 11.73 -5.45
CA ALA A 719 -48.19 12.62 -6.59
C ALA A 719 -47.59 11.88 -7.79
N TRP A 720 -46.58 11.04 -7.54
CA TRP A 720 -45.99 10.20 -8.56
C TRP A 720 -47.03 9.22 -9.13
N LEU A 721 -47.70 8.40 -8.31
CA LEU A 721 -48.69 7.43 -8.80
C LEU A 721 -49.84 8.08 -9.59
N GLN A 722 -50.26 9.29 -9.22
CA GLN A 722 -51.27 10.05 -9.97
C GLN A 722 -50.78 10.50 -11.35
N SER A 723 -49.48 10.71 -11.52
CA SER A 723 -48.86 11.07 -12.80
C SER A 723 -48.61 9.89 -13.74
N GLN A 724 -48.72 8.64 -13.25
CA GLN A 724 -48.35 7.44 -14.00
C GLN A 724 -49.56 6.75 -14.64
N GLY A 725 -49.31 6.06 -15.77
CA GLY A 725 -50.34 5.37 -16.56
C GLY A 725 -50.60 3.90 -16.20
N PHE A 726 -49.69 3.22 -15.49
CA PHE A 726 -49.78 1.77 -15.22
C PHE A 726 -50.86 1.39 -14.19
N GLU A 727 -51.45 0.20 -14.31
CA GLU A 727 -52.50 -0.28 -13.39
C GLU A 727 -51.95 -0.84 -12.08
N SER A 728 -50.77 -1.46 -12.13
CA SER A 728 -50.09 -2.07 -10.99
C SER A 728 -48.67 -1.56 -10.85
N LEU A 729 -48.27 -1.32 -9.60
CA LEU A 729 -46.92 -0.97 -9.20
C LEU A 729 -46.12 -2.25 -8.94
N GLU A 730 -44.97 -2.39 -9.59
CA GLU A 730 -44.09 -3.55 -9.47
C GLU A 730 -42.78 -3.18 -8.74
N ARG A 731 -42.14 -4.18 -8.12
CA ARG A 731 -40.79 -4.06 -7.58
C ARG A 731 -39.80 -3.95 -8.74
N VAL A 732 -38.76 -3.13 -8.57
CA VAL A 732 -37.71 -2.96 -9.58
C VAL A 732 -36.94 -4.27 -9.82
N ALA A 733 -36.61 -4.99 -8.75
CA ALA A 733 -35.95 -6.29 -8.84
C ALA A 733 -36.93 -7.42 -9.26
N PRO A 734 -36.46 -8.46 -9.97
CA PRO A 734 -37.31 -9.54 -10.46
C PRO A 734 -38.13 -10.25 -9.35
N ARG A 735 -39.41 -10.48 -9.63
CA ARG A 735 -40.32 -11.24 -8.76
C ARG A 735 -39.95 -12.71 -8.66
N SER A 736 -40.46 -13.42 -7.66
CA SER A 736 -40.42 -14.88 -7.58
C SER A 736 -41.13 -15.56 -8.76
N ASP A 737 -40.62 -16.70 -9.22
CA ASP A 737 -41.23 -17.52 -10.29
C ASP A 737 -41.86 -18.82 -9.77
N VAL A 738 -41.62 -19.20 -8.51
CA VAL A 738 -42.22 -20.38 -7.87
C VAL A 738 -43.50 -19.99 -7.12
N LEU A 739 -44.65 -20.49 -7.57
CA LEU A 739 -45.97 -20.18 -7.00
C LEU A 739 -46.29 -20.98 -5.72
N GLN A 740 -45.75 -22.19 -5.59
CA GLN A 740 -45.98 -23.11 -4.49
C GLN A 740 -44.63 -23.66 -4.01
N PRO A 741 -43.93 -22.94 -3.10
CA PRO A 741 -42.69 -23.45 -2.54
C PRO A 741 -42.95 -24.67 -1.66
N SER A 742 -41.91 -25.49 -1.45
CA SER A 742 -41.95 -26.61 -0.51
C SER A 742 -42.33 -26.12 0.91
N PRO A 743 -43.14 -26.88 1.68
CA PRO A 743 -43.49 -26.52 3.05
C PRO A 743 -42.23 -26.37 3.92
N GLY A 744 -42.03 -25.20 4.53
CA GLY A 744 -40.85 -24.89 5.34
C GLY A 744 -39.65 -24.34 4.57
N GLY A 745 -39.82 -24.01 3.29
CA GLY A 745 -38.78 -23.37 2.47
C GLY A 745 -38.42 -21.95 2.92
N TRP A 746 -37.19 -21.55 2.61
CA TRP A 746 -36.65 -20.21 2.84
C TRP A 746 -36.99 -19.26 1.69
N VAL A 747 -36.65 -17.97 1.85
CA VAL A 747 -37.01 -16.90 0.90
C VAL A 747 -36.49 -17.13 -0.52
N TRP A 748 -35.36 -17.81 -0.66
CA TRP A 748 -34.77 -18.16 -1.96
C TRP A 748 -35.45 -19.35 -2.63
N ASP A 749 -36.21 -20.18 -1.90
CA ASP A 749 -36.97 -21.30 -2.49
C ASP A 749 -38.17 -20.83 -3.33
N LEU A 750 -38.43 -19.52 -3.33
CA LEU A 750 -39.37 -18.86 -4.22
C LEU A 750 -38.82 -18.67 -5.65
N TYR A 751 -37.55 -19.02 -5.89
CA TYR A 751 -36.86 -18.81 -7.15
C TYR A 751 -36.30 -20.13 -7.72
N THR A 752 -36.52 -20.39 -9.00
CA THR A 752 -35.74 -21.43 -9.71
C THR A 752 -34.27 -20.99 -9.87
N PRO A 753 -33.30 -21.91 -10.06
CA PRO A 753 -31.90 -21.52 -10.17
C PRO A 753 -31.58 -20.51 -11.29
N GLU A 754 -32.20 -20.67 -12.46
CA GLU A 754 -32.06 -19.73 -13.58
C GLU A 754 -32.67 -18.36 -13.24
N HIS A 755 -33.83 -18.35 -12.57
CA HIS A 755 -34.49 -17.11 -12.21
C HIS A 755 -33.82 -16.39 -11.03
N MET A 756 -33.16 -17.14 -10.14
CA MET A 756 -32.27 -16.57 -9.12
C MET A 756 -31.05 -15.90 -9.76
N ALA A 757 -30.43 -16.53 -10.76
CA ALA A 757 -29.34 -15.90 -11.51
C ALA A 757 -29.82 -14.64 -12.28
N ARG A 758 -31.05 -14.65 -12.82
CA ARG A 758 -31.68 -13.43 -13.38
C ARG A 758 -31.92 -12.36 -12.31
N PHE A 759 -32.38 -12.74 -11.12
CA PHE A 759 -32.54 -11.83 -9.99
C PHE A 759 -31.21 -11.14 -9.66
N CYS A 760 -30.11 -11.92 -9.55
CA CYS A 760 -28.77 -11.37 -9.35
C CYS A 760 -28.37 -10.43 -10.49
N ALA A 761 -28.50 -10.84 -11.75
CA ALA A 761 -28.10 -10.01 -12.88
C ALA A 761 -28.83 -8.65 -12.87
N GLU A 762 -30.16 -8.64 -12.78
CA GLU A 762 -30.91 -7.38 -12.76
C GLU A 762 -30.61 -6.54 -11.52
N THR A 763 -30.57 -7.15 -10.33
CA THR A 763 -30.35 -6.42 -9.07
C THR A 763 -28.99 -5.73 -9.07
N TYR A 764 -27.93 -6.46 -9.43
CA TYR A 764 -26.57 -5.92 -9.44
C TYR A 764 -26.32 -4.98 -10.61
N GLY A 765 -26.92 -5.24 -11.77
CA GLY A 765 -26.88 -4.30 -12.90
C GLY A 765 -27.52 -2.96 -12.54
N LEU A 766 -28.66 -2.98 -11.86
CA LEU A 766 -29.32 -1.76 -11.39
C LEU A 766 -28.57 -1.15 -10.19
N ALA A 767 -27.87 -1.94 -9.37
CA ALA A 767 -27.08 -1.42 -8.27
C ALA A 767 -25.90 -0.59 -8.78
N CYS A 768 -25.28 -0.96 -9.91
CA CYS A 768 -24.29 -0.13 -10.59
C CYS A 768 -24.87 1.26 -10.95
N VAL A 769 -26.10 1.29 -11.47
CA VAL A 769 -26.81 2.55 -11.77
C VAL A 769 -27.12 3.34 -10.49
N ALA A 770 -27.61 2.66 -9.46
CA ALA A 770 -27.96 3.27 -8.18
C ALA A 770 -26.72 3.85 -7.45
N TYR A 771 -25.56 3.19 -7.55
CA TYR A 771 -24.29 3.73 -7.09
C TYR A 771 -23.90 4.98 -7.91
N ASP A 772 -23.98 4.89 -9.24
CA ASP A 772 -23.64 5.99 -10.15
C ASP A 772 -24.48 7.25 -9.86
N GLU A 773 -25.78 7.06 -9.62
CA GLU A 773 -26.75 8.09 -9.24
C GLU A 773 -26.34 8.81 -7.95
N VAL A 774 -26.11 8.04 -6.87
CA VAL A 774 -25.79 8.59 -5.54
C VAL A 774 -24.42 9.24 -5.52
N ALA A 775 -23.44 8.62 -6.17
CA ALA A 775 -22.10 9.18 -6.31
C ALA A 775 -22.16 10.53 -7.04
N ASN A 776 -22.97 10.66 -8.10
CA ASN A 776 -23.10 11.90 -8.89
C ASN A 776 -23.96 12.98 -8.25
N THR A 777 -24.73 12.66 -7.21
CA THR A 777 -25.66 13.60 -6.57
C THR A 777 -25.27 13.84 -5.12
N SER A 778 -25.71 12.96 -4.22
CA SER A 778 -25.48 13.06 -2.78
C SER A 778 -23.98 13.13 -2.45
N PHE A 779 -23.17 12.24 -3.03
CA PHE A 779 -21.72 12.17 -2.76
C PHE A 779 -20.86 12.84 -3.84
N SER A 780 -21.43 13.78 -4.60
CA SER A 780 -20.75 14.44 -5.73
C SER A 780 -19.40 15.05 -5.35
N ALA A 781 -19.32 15.67 -4.17
CA ALA A 781 -18.13 16.36 -3.65
C ALA A 781 -16.93 15.43 -3.38
N PHE A 782 -17.16 14.13 -3.17
CA PHE A 782 -16.07 13.17 -2.95
C PHE A 782 -15.26 12.91 -4.22
N GLY A 783 -15.80 13.19 -5.41
CA GLY A 783 -15.01 13.16 -6.64
C GLY A 783 -14.24 11.85 -6.82
N TRP A 784 -12.91 11.96 -6.85
CA TRP A 784 -11.94 10.88 -7.06
C TRP A 784 -11.60 10.06 -5.80
N SER A 785 -12.13 10.40 -4.62
CA SER A 785 -11.88 9.64 -3.38
C SER A 785 -12.86 8.50 -3.12
N LEU A 786 -13.98 8.43 -3.86
CA LEU A 786 -14.81 7.21 -3.87
C LEU A 786 -14.12 6.14 -4.73
N GLY A 787 -13.67 5.06 -4.10
CA GLY A 787 -12.78 4.09 -4.73
C GLY A 787 -13.38 3.33 -5.92
N HIS A 788 -14.68 3.05 -5.92
CA HIS A 788 -15.31 2.41 -7.09
C HIS A 788 -15.53 3.38 -8.26
N ARG A 789 -15.47 4.70 -8.05
CA ARG A 789 -15.63 5.67 -9.15
C ARG A 789 -14.54 5.57 -10.22
N VAL A 790 -13.41 4.99 -9.86
CA VAL A 790 -12.19 4.87 -10.67
C VAL A 790 -12.44 4.09 -11.96
N ILE A 791 -13.30 3.07 -11.91
CA ILE A 791 -13.60 2.21 -13.06
C ILE A 791 -14.94 2.54 -13.71
N ARG A 792 -15.52 3.71 -13.41
CA ARG A 792 -16.83 4.11 -13.96
C ARG A 792 -16.75 4.49 -15.45
N PRO A 793 -17.80 4.19 -16.23
CA PRO A 793 -18.90 3.32 -15.87
C PRO A 793 -18.43 1.87 -15.65
N PHE A 794 -18.91 1.23 -14.58
CA PHE A 794 -18.59 -0.16 -14.28
C PHE A 794 -19.84 -1.04 -14.33
N GLY A 795 -19.60 -2.33 -14.46
CA GLY A 795 -20.59 -3.38 -14.30
C GLY A 795 -20.00 -4.55 -13.51
N ILE A 796 -20.76 -5.64 -13.44
CA ILE A 796 -20.43 -6.78 -12.60
C ILE A 796 -20.42 -8.07 -13.40
N PHE A 797 -19.41 -8.90 -13.15
CA PHE A 797 -19.40 -10.28 -13.60
C PHE A 797 -19.48 -11.19 -12.37
N GLY A 798 -20.49 -12.06 -12.32
CA GLY A 798 -20.79 -12.84 -11.12
C GLY A 798 -21.10 -14.31 -11.38
N LEU A 799 -20.96 -15.10 -10.33
CA LEU A 799 -21.26 -16.53 -10.28
C LEU A 799 -22.31 -16.78 -9.20
N VAL A 800 -23.38 -17.47 -9.58
CA VAL A 800 -24.33 -18.04 -8.61
C VAL A 800 -23.98 -19.50 -8.39
N THR A 801 -23.72 -19.85 -7.13
CA THR A 801 -23.46 -21.23 -6.69
C THR A 801 -24.45 -21.64 -5.61
N TYR A 802 -24.65 -22.94 -5.46
CA TYR A 802 -25.53 -23.51 -4.43
C TYR A 802 -24.70 -24.33 -3.46
N GLN A 803 -24.75 -23.99 -2.18
CA GLN A 803 -24.03 -24.69 -1.11
C GLN A 803 -25.03 -25.37 -0.17
N GLU A 804 -24.70 -26.56 0.30
CA GLU A 804 -25.48 -27.19 1.37
C GLU A 804 -25.17 -26.51 2.71
N SER A 805 -26.20 -26.06 3.40
CA SER A 805 -26.11 -25.46 4.73
C SER A 805 -27.14 -26.07 5.68
N ALA A 806 -27.07 -25.71 6.96
CA ALA A 806 -28.08 -26.11 7.95
C ALA A 806 -29.50 -25.62 7.59
N LEU A 807 -29.62 -24.62 6.71
CA LEU A 807 -30.88 -24.06 6.22
C LEU A 807 -31.36 -24.70 4.90
N GLY A 808 -30.68 -25.74 4.41
CA GLY A 808 -30.93 -26.35 3.11
C GLY A 808 -29.94 -25.89 2.05
N THR A 809 -30.31 -26.00 0.77
CA THR A 809 -29.47 -25.54 -0.34
C THR A 809 -29.52 -24.01 -0.44
N THR A 810 -28.47 -23.34 0.02
CA THR A 810 -28.39 -21.88 0.06
C THR A 810 -27.66 -21.36 -1.18
N PRO A 811 -28.26 -20.41 -1.92
CA PRO A 811 -27.56 -19.78 -3.03
C PRO A 811 -26.60 -18.71 -2.51
N THR A 812 -25.38 -18.71 -3.04
CA THR A 812 -24.35 -17.70 -2.80
C THR A 812 -24.00 -17.00 -4.11
N PHE A 813 -23.58 -15.75 -3.99
CA PHE A 813 -23.20 -14.92 -5.13
C PHE A 813 -21.80 -14.37 -4.93
N ALA A 814 -20.88 -14.79 -5.79
CA ALA A 814 -19.53 -14.24 -5.86
C ALA A 814 -19.42 -13.37 -7.11
N TYR A 815 -18.82 -12.18 -7.02
CA TYR A 815 -18.77 -11.26 -8.15
C TYR A 815 -17.56 -10.32 -8.14
N GLU A 816 -17.16 -9.93 -9.35
CA GLU A 816 -16.12 -8.95 -9.63
C GLU A 816 -16.73 -7.68 -10.22
N MET A 817 -16.19 -6.54 -9.83
CA MET A 817 -16.48 -5.27 -10.50
C MET A 817 -15.51 -5.04 -11.66
N LEU A 818 -16.07 -4.75 -12.83
CA LEU A 818 -15.34 -4.57 -14.08
C LEU A 818 -15.70 -3.23 -14.72
N PRO A 819 -14.75 -2.53 -15.36
CA PRO A 819 -15.08 -1.47 -16.29
C PRO A 819 -16.10 -1.97 -17.32
N GLU A 820 -17.09 -1.15 -17.69
CA GLU A 820 -18.19 -1.56 -18.57
C GLU A 820 -17.66 -2.08 -19.92
N GLU A 821 -16.57 -1.49 -20.44
CA GLU A 821 -15.90 -1.96 -21.65
C GLU A 821 -15.37 -3.39 -21.53
N VAL A 822 -14.73 -3.70 -20.39
CA VAL A 822 -14.21 -5.04 -20.10
C VAL A 822 -15.35 -6.03 -19.93
N LEU A 823 -16.42 -5.64 -19.22
CA LEU A 823 -17.60 -6.50 -19.07
C LEU A 823 -18.22 -6.87 -20.42
N ARG A 824 -18.34 -5.90 -21.36
CA ARG A 824 -18.86 -6.16 -22.71
C ARG A 824 -17.99 -7.16 -23.47
N GLU A 825 -16.67 -7.08 -23.32
CA GLU A 825 -15.74 -8.04 -23.90
C GLU A 825 -15.96 -9.45 -23.32
N VAL A 826 -16.13 -9.57 -22.01
CA VAL A 826 -16.44 -10.83 -21.33
C VAL A 826 -17.77 -11.41 -21.84
N ILE A 827 -18.83 -10.61 -21.89
CA ILE A 827 -20.16 -11.00 -22.39
C ILE A 827 -20.07 -11.53 -23.83
N SER A 828 -19.23 -10.93 -24.68
CA SER A 828 -19.08 -11.36 -26.08
C SER A 828 -18.35 -12.70 -26.25
N LYS A 829 -17.54 -13.11 -25.27
CA LYS A 829 -16.68 -14.29 -25.34
C LYS A 829 -17.23 -15.49 -24.59
N GLU A 830 -18.00 -15.26 -23.53
CA GLU A 830 -18.56 -16.32 -22.69
C GLU A 830 -20.01 -16.66 -23.07
N GLU A 831 -20.26 -17.93 -23.34
CA GLU A 831 -21.61 -18.46 -23.58
C GLU A 831 -22.32 -18.81 -22.26
N GLY A 832 -23.65 -18.80 -22.28
CA GLY A 832 -24.47 -19.21 -21.12
C GLY A 832 -24.58 -18.18 -20.01
N LEU A 833 -24.24 -16.91 -20.28
CA LEU A 833 -24.41 -15.81 -19.33
C LEU A 833 -25.84 -15.27 -19.33
N ILE A 834 -26.35 -14.99 -18.13
CA ILE A 834 -27.58 -14.22 -17.92
C ILE A 834 -27.17 -12.77 -17.73
N VAL A 835 -27.51 -11.93 -18.70
CA VAL A 835 -27.13 -10.51 -18.73
C VAL A 835 -28.31 -9.65 -18.30
N SER A 836 -28.05 -8.63 -17.48
CA SER A 836 -29.06 -7.68 -17.04
C SER A 836 -29.62 -6.85 -18.19
N THR A 837 -30.84 -6.34 -18.05
CA THR A 837 -31.49 -5.49 -19.05
C THR A 837 -30.67 -4.26 -19.43
N ASN A 838 -29.92 -3.69 -18.50
CA ASN A 838 -29.06 -2.53 -18.72
C ASN A 838 -27.62 -2.90 -19.16
N GLY A 839 -27.29 -4.19 -19.30
CA GLY A 839 -25.96 -4.66 -19.69
C GLY A 839 -24.86 -4.43 -18.65
N ARG A 840 -25.20 -3.98 -17.44
CA ARG A 840 -24.25 -3.69 -16.35
C ARG A 840 -23.99 -4.88 -15.44
N SER A 841 -24.60 -6.04 -15.68
CA SER A 841 -24.26 -7.27 -14.99
C SER A 841 -24.38 -8.48 -15.90
N ALA A 842 -23.45 -9.42 -15.76
CA ALA A 842 -23.51 -10.73 -16.38
C ALA A 842 -23.25 -11.81 -15.33
N VAL A 843 -24.17 -12.76 -15.23
CA VAL A 843 -24.16 -13.80 -14.21
C VAL A 843 -24.11 -15.17 -14.86
N LYS A 844 -23.19 -16.01 -14.37
CA LYS A 844 -23.08 -17.42 -14.75
C LYS A 844 -23.66 -18.28 -13.64
N LEU A 845 -24.56 -19.19 -14.00
CA LEU A 845 -25.10 -20.18 -13.08
C LEU A 845 -24.22 -21.43 -13.12
N LEU A 846 -23.71 -21.87 -11.97
CA LEU A 846 -22.95 -23.12 -11.86
C LEU A 846 -23.85 -24.25 -11.34
N PRO A 847 -23.93 -25.39 -12.06
CA PRO A 847 -24.97 -26.39 -11.82
C PRO A 847 -24.82 -27.24 -10.54
N HIS A 848 -23.69 -27.24 -9.83
CA HIS A 848 -23.52 -27.98 -8.55
C HIS A 848 -22.29 -27.50 -7.75
N PRO A 849 -22.19 -27.83 -6.44
CA PRO A 849 -21.05 -27.48 -5.61
C PRO A 849 -19.84 -28.34 -5.99
N THR A 850 -19.18 -28.01 -7.10
CA THR A 850 -17.80 -28.44 -7.27
C THR A 850 -17.03 -27.75 -6.15
N GLY A 851 -16.47 -28.53 -5.23
CA GLY A 851 -15.68 -28.06 -4.08
C GLY A 851 -14.40 -27.30 -4.45
N ASP A 852 -14.32 -26.74 -5.66
CA ASP A 852 -13.21 -25.96 -6.18
C ASP A 852 -13.50 -24.46 -5.98
N SER A 853 -13.17 -23.96 -4.79
CA SER A 853 -12.90 -22.53 -4.59
C SER A 853 -11.84 -21.99 -5.57
N ASP A 854 -11.05 -22.89 -6.17
CA ASP A 854 -10.01 -22.57 -7.15
C ASP A 854 -10.57 -22.05 -8.49
N ASP A 855 -11.78 -22.44 -8.91
CA ASP A 855 -12.34 -21.96 -10.19
C ASP A 855 -12.81 -20.51 -10.11
N TRP A 856 -13.43 -20.12 -8.99
CA TRP A 856 -13.72 -18.71 -8.71
C TRP A 856 -12.43 -17.90 -8.60
N ARG A 857 -11.42 -18.40 -7.87
CA ARG A 857 -10.17 -17.65 -7.68
C ARG A 857 -9.45 -17.41 -9.01
N LYS A 858 -9.37 -18.41 -9.89
CA LYS A 858 -8.79 -18.26 -11.23
C LYS A 858 -9.56 -17.26 -12.09
N LEU A 859 -10.89 -17.26 -11.98
CA LEU A 859 -11.75 -16.35 -12.72
C LEU A 859 -11.61 -14.91 -12.21
N ALA A 860 -11.67 -14.71 -10.89
CA ALA A 860 -11.40 -13.44 -10.23
C ALA A 860 -10.02 -12.88 -10.61
N GLU A 861 -8.97 -13.72 -10.58
CA GLU A 861 -7.63 -13.36 -11.02
C GLU A 861 -7.57 -12.94 -12.50
N ALA A 862 -8.25 -13.67 -13.39
CA ALA A 862 -8.32 -13.34 -14.81
C ALA A 862 -9.05 -12.01 -15.08
N GLN A 863 -10.12 -11.74 -14.33
CA GLN A 863 -10.92 -10.53 -14.44
C GLN A 863 -10.23 -9.32 -13.83
N ALA A 864 -9.62 -9.46 -12.65
CA ALA A 864 -8.75 -8.45 -12.05
C ALA A 864 -7.61 -8.06 -13.00
N LYS A 865 -7.05 -9.03 -13.74
CA LYS A 865 -6.04 -8.75 -14.76
C LYS A 865 -6.53 -7.82 -15.86
N LEU A 866 -7.71 -8.10 -16.44
CA LEU A 866 -8.31 -7.27 -17.48
C LEU A 866 -8.61 -5.86 -16.99
N THR A 867 -9.14 -5.72 -15.76
CA THR A 867 -9.41 -4.43 -15.15
C THR A 867 -8.13 -3.61 -14.96
N SER A 868 -7.06 -4.22 -14.42
CA SER A 868 -5.79 -3.52 -14.26
C SER A 868 -5.12 -3.16 -15.60
N GLU A 869 -5.23 -4.01 -16.63
CA GLU A 869 -4.75 -3.67 -17.98
C GLU A 869 -5.51 -2.48 -18.55
N TRP A 870 -6.83 -2.44 -18.33
CA TRP A 870 -7.68 -1.32 -18.71
C TRP A 870 -7.30 -0.03 -17.96
N ILE A 871 -7.03 -0.10 -16.65
CA ILE A 871 -6.60 1.06 -15.83
C ILE A 871 -5.29 1.64 -16.35
N LEU A 872 -4.29 0.79 -16.59
CA LEU A 872 -3.00 1.21 -17.15
C LEU A 872 -3.16 1.84 -18.53
N LYS A 873 -3.98 1.23 -19.39
CA LYS A 873 -4.26 1.73 -20.75
C LYS A 873 -4.95 3.09 -20.74
N ASN A 874 -5.82 3.34 -19.75
CA ASN A 874 -6.56 4.60 -19.61
C ASN A 874 -5.88 5.62 -18.69
N GLU A 875 -4.65 5.33 -18.23
CA GLU A 875 -3.83 6.21 -17.37
C GLU A 875 -4.53 6.69 -16.09
N ILE A 876 -5.44 5.88 -15.54
CA ILE A 876 -6.24 6.26 -14.38
C ILE A 876 -5.37 6.21 -13.12
N LYS A 877 -5.33 7.32 -12.38
CA LYS A 877 -4.46 7.50 -11.22
C LYS A 877 -5.25 8.10 -10.06
N THR A 878 -5.43 7.32 -9.00
CA THR A 878 -6.04 7.78 -7.75
C THR A 878 -5.44 7.02 -6.57
N PRO A 879 -5.23 7.70 -5.43
CA PRO A 879 -4.71 7.06 -4.22
C PRO A 879 -5.74 6.20 -3.48
N PHE A 880 -7.01 6.22 -3.91
CA PHE A 880 -8.14 5.63 -3.18
C PHE A 880 -8.87 4.54 -3.96
N GLN A 881 -8.21 3.94 -4.95
CA GLN A 881 -8.81 2.90 -5.79
C GLN A 881 -9.33 1.72 -4.96
N ASN A 882 -10.57 1.30 -5.23
CA ASN A 882 -11.21 0.15 -4.61
C ASN A 882 -11.78 -0.79 -5.70
N ILE A 883 -11.09 -1.90 -5.94
CA ILE A 883 -11.47 -2.91 -6.94
C ILE A 883 -11.51 -4.25 -6.23
N SER A 884 -12.67 -4.58 -5.71
CA SER A 884 -12.84 -5.73 -4.84
C SER A 884 -13.67 -6.83 -5.48
N SER A 885 -13.25 -8.05 -5.15
CA SER A 885 -14.00 -9.27 -5.28
C SER A 885 -14.94 -9.39 -4.09
N TYR A 886 -16.19 -9.73 -4.33
CA TYR A 886 -17.18 -9.91 -3.27
C TYR A 886 -17.71 -11.33 -3.28
N ASN A 887 -18.02 -11.84 -2.09
CA ASN A 887 -18.79 -13.07 -1.91
C ASN A 887 -19.87 -12.80 -0.85
N THR A 888 -21.13 -12.97 -1.22
CA THR A 888 -22.27 -12.60 -0.39
C THR A 888 -23.42 -13.59 -0.51
N ILE A 889 -24.33 -13.53 0.47
CA ILE A 889 -25.62 -14.20 0.41
C ILE A 889 -26.57 -13.33 -0.42
N ILE A 890 -27.46 -13.98 -1.18
CA ILE A 890 -28.42 -13.27 -2.04
C ILE A 890 -29.63 -12.82 -1.21
N GLU A 891 -29.75 -11.52 -1.00
CA GLU A 891 -30.82 -10.88 -0.21
C GLU A 891 -32.13 -10.69 -1.01
N CYS A 892 -32.65 -11.76 -1.60
CA CYS A 892 -33.85 -11.72 -2.45
C CYS A 892 -35.14 -11.29 -1.72
N GLY A 893 -35.20 -11.53 -0.40
CA GLY A 893 -36.31 -11.15 0.47
C GLY A 893 -36.36 -9.66 0.84
N HIS A 894 -35.27 -8.91 0.67
CA HIS A 894 -35.16 -7.51 1.08
C HIS A 894 -36.13 -6.60 0.30
N GLU A 895 -36.70 -5.55 0.88
CA GLU A 895 -37.67 -4.69 0.16
C GLU A 895 -37.00 -3.78 -0.88
N ARG A 896 -35.74 -3.42 -0.64
CA ARG A 896 -34.91 -2.52 -1.44
C ARG A 896 -33.56 -3.16 -1.83
N PRO A 897 -33.55 -4.33 -2.50
CA PRO A 897 -32.32 -5.10 -2.72
C PRO A 897 -31.27 -4.33 -3.53
N VAL A 898 -31.69 -3.44 -4.44
CA VAL A 898 -30.78 -2.70 -5.30
C VAL A 898 -30.07 -1.59 -4.50
N SER A 899 -30.84 -0.79 -3.77
CA SER A 899 -30.33 0.23 -2.85
C SER A 899 -29.43 -0.39 -1.78
N TYR A 900 -29.77 -1.60 -1.31
CA TYR A 900 -28.98 -2.33 -0.32
C TYR A 900 -27.56 -2.63 -0.82
N VAL A 901 -27.45 -3.20 -2.01
CA VAL A 901 -26.15 -3.48 -2.64
C VAL A 901 -25.37 -2.19 -2.89
N ALA A 902 -26.01 -1.14 -3.44
CA ALA A 902 -25.35 0.14 -3.67
C ALA A 902 -24.89 0.82 -2.36
N ALA A 903 -25.68 0.71 -1.28
CA ALA A 903 -25.31 1.21 0.05
C ALA A 903 -24.05 0.52 0.59
N GLN A 904 -23.92 -0.79 0.39
CA GLN A 904 -22.72 -1.53 0.82
C GLN A 904 -21.46 -1.04 0.10
N TRP A 905 -21.53 -0.75 -1.21
CA TRP A 905 -20.38 -0.24 -1.95
C TRP A 905 -19.99 1.18 -1.55
N ILE A 906 -20.98 2.05 -1.32
CA ILE A 906 -20.75 3.41 -0.80
C ILE A 906 -20.13 3.32 0.60
N TRP A 907 -20.66 2.45 1.47
CA TRP A 907 -20.09 2.23 2.78
C TRP A 907 -18.66 1.72 2.72
N ALA A 908 -18.35 0.79 1.80
CA ALA A 908 -16.99 0.28 1.62
C ALA A 908 -16.02 1.40 1.22
N ASP A 909 -16.40 2.27 0.28
CA ASP A 909 -15.59 3.43 -0.11
C ASP A 909 -15.36 4.40 1.05
N LEU A 910 -16.41 4.70 1.83
CA LEU A 910 -16.30 5.62 2.97
C LEU A 910 -15.55 5.02 4.15
N ASN A 911 -15.64 3.70 4.35
CA ASN A 911 -14.92 2.99 5.40
C ASN A 911 -13.42 3.02 5.14
N LEU A 912 -12.97 2.87 3.88
CA LEU A 912 -11.55 3.05 3.49
C LEU A 912 -11.01 4.45 3.79
N LEU A 913 -11.89 5.45 3.84
CA LEU A 913 -11.56 6.85 4.16
C LEU A 913 -11.75 7.19 5.65
N SER A 914 -12.08 6.21 6.51
CA SER A 914 -12.47 6.42 7.91
C SER A 914 -13.66 7.37 8.11
N LEU A 915 -14.55 7.44 7.10
CA LEU A 915 -15.81 8.18 7.09
C LEU A 915 -17.04 7.29 7.22
N ALA A 916 -16.84 6.01 7.53
CA ALA A 916 -17.86 5.11 8.03
C ALA A 916 -17.24 4.27 9.15
N LYS A 917 -18.02 3.94 10.18
CA LYS A 917 -17.62 3.05 11.28
C LYS A 917 -18.75 2.08 11.58
N GLY A 918 -18.42 0.91 12.13
CA GLY A 918 -19.39 -0.11 12.54
C GLY A 918 -19.47 -1.28 11.57
N THR A 919 -20.61 -1.95 11.53
CA THR A 919 -20.87 -3.04 10.58
C THR A 919 -21.27 -2.48 9.21
N PHE A 920 -21.38 -3.36 8.22
CA PHE A 920 -21.99 -3.02 6.93
C PHE A 920 -23.45 -2.54 7.09
N PRO A 921 -23.98 -1.75 6.15
CA PRO A 921 -25.35 -1.23 6.22
C PRO A 921 -26.40 -2.35 6.29
N GLN A 922 -27.43 -2.11 7.09
CA GLN A 922 -28.62 -2.94 7.26
C GLN A 922 -29.82 -2.04 7.05
N LEU A 923 -30.15 -1.77 5.78
CA LEU A 923 -31.28 -0.92 5.40
C LEU A 923 -32.56 -1.37 6.10
N ASP A 924 -33.32 -0.40 6.59
CA ASP A 924 -34.67 -0.55 7.13
C ASP A 924 -34.79 -1.45 8.39
N ARG A 925 -33.68 -1.64 9.14
CA ARG A 925 -33.71 -2.26 10.49
C ARG A 925 -34.14 -1.32 11.60
#